data_AF-A0A813STH9-F1
#
_entry.id   AF-A0A813STH9-F1
#
_cell.length_a   1.000
_cell.length_b   1.000
_cell.length_c   1.000
_cell.angle_alpha   90.00
_cell.angle_beta   90.00
_cell.angle_gamma   90.00
#
_symmetry.space_group_name_H-M   'P 1'
#
loop_
_entity.id
_entity.type
_entity.pdbx_description
1 polymer ?
#
loop_
_entity_poly.entity_id
_entity_poly.type
_entity_poly.pdbx_seq_one_letter_code
_entity_poly.pdbx_strand_id
1 'polypeptide(L)'
;MSEGRQTPDPAGPPDQHGTALSAVPGTADTDKAKSSVGTAQMKTAFDDGALKVMEDEFQQVLNELIGGDRSLEKFRIEYEKLHKALLKSHDSEKRLMQKCRELNSELVTNSAKVQAAVKLSEEDKGAIASLRKEIEKAWKMVDAAHEKEQRAKETIQSLRIEINNLSKLVEQGAGISQGQEQDVNDLLKMRDELTQERDKLLNDITQLRRDLDDNSYKQSDLEKQIQDANSQINTLQEKITAAKTENMKEAKRREQIETELKQSKQGLEMKNAEYKAQTQQFDIQSQELKKSQQHLKQLKEDNIRLSKENQILQVRLDTTRGQFTELVTSNEKLANDCARRVVELKEKEDEVNQLKKERDNEQKKKDHVEKRLRTVEEQAADIEQQRERLRGTISSLEQDIERHRKAQEESRRQIDTLTREREQLNKTCQKLVADNQKQTDQVKSFDQSKKTLEQDITNYKEEASKQRKIILKMEKERDRYITEAGQLTNQVLALMEEVKKKELELFDQKKKIAELETRLKQQQNLYEAVRSDRNLYSKNLIESQDEIAEMKRKLKIMNHQIDQLKEEIQGKEQELVRAQSEHEKVKKEKEQLTLNVDQLKNEAKKKEEAYANQQSEFERLNKQLTEANDERKKQMKQLQQVIAERDVLGTQLVRRNDELALLYEKLKIQQSTLNKGELQYKSRLEDLRILKLELKKLRHEKGTLQDKVSNTDDLKREVFHVQRELLRERTRCRALEEELENPMNVHRWRKLEGSDPSTFELIQKIQLLQKRLITKTEEVVQKELLIQEKEKLYAELKRILARQPGPEVAEQLSIYQETLKAKTKQLKALASEVNMYESQIDEYKYEIDKLNRQLIEVRQKYFIQKKKENMTKEKERIQQLQMTQQIQTASGIPIQQPIDLIQPNRSENAQRFTGGGFNLKPSVKTGQVTA
;
A
#
# COMPACT_ATOMS: atom_id res chain seq x y z
N MET A 1 -87.15 41.48 49.05
CA MET A 1 -86.16 41.32 50.14
C MET A 1 -85.15 42.45 49.94
N SER A 2 -85.35 43.60 50.57
CA SER A 2 -85.01 43.93 51.98
C SER A 2 -83.51 44.16 52.12
N GLU A 3 -82.98 45.33 52.53
CA GLU A 3 -83.55 46.62 52.97
C GLU A 3 -82.70 47.76 52.36
N GLY A 4 -83.18 49.00 52.18
CA GLY A 4 -83.22 50.05 53.21
C GLY A 4 -81.80 50.58 53.49
N ARG A 5 -81.47 51.87 53.40
CA ARG A 5 -82.25 53.10 53.65
C ARG A 5 -81.61 54.31 52.92
N GLN A 6 -82.41 55.19 52.33
CA GLN A 6 -82.71 56.55 52.82
C GLN A 6 -81.47 57.46 52.94
N THR A 7 -81.19 58.35 51.98
CA THR A 7 -81.88 59.61 51.57
C THR A 7 -81.21 60.84 52.19
N PRO A 8 -81.24 62.00 51.50
CA PRO A 8 -80.14 62.96 51.54
C PRO A 8 -80.63 64.37 51.97
N ASP A 9 -80.05 65.40 51.34
CA ASP A 9 -80.70 66.65 50.97
C ASP A 9 -80.72 67.81 51.99
N PRO A 10 -80.89 69.07 51.52
CA PRO A 10 -79.84 70.07 51.73
C PRO A 10 -80.45 71.42 52.16
N ALA A 11 -80.25 72.47 51.35
CA ALA A 11 -80.62 73.88 51.58
C ALA A 11 -79.83 74.56 52.72
N GLY A 12 -79.56 75.87 52.65
CA GLY A 12 -79.94 76.83 51.62
C GLY A 12 -79.28 78.20 51.85
N PRO A 13 -79.56 79.19 50.98
CA PRO A 13 -78.95 80.53 50.99
C PRO A 13 -79.81 81.47 51.88
N PRO A 14 -79.86 82.82 51.74
CA PRO A 14 -79.06 83.75 50.93
C PRO A 14 -78.61 85.04 51.69
N ASP A 15 -78.14 86.02 50.91
CA ASP A 15 -78.34 87.48 51.05
C ASP A 15 -77.80 88.32 52.25
N GLN A 16 -76.86 89.19 51.86
CA GLN A 16 -76.91 90.67 51.98
C GLN A 16 -76.71 91.43 53.31
N HIS A 17 -76.05 92.58 53.11
CA HIS A 17 -76.03 93.82 53.90
C HIS A 17 -75.54 93.79 55.37
N GLY A 18 -74.54 94.62 55.66
CA GLY A 18 -74.49 95.30 56.96
C GLY A 18 -73.13 95.67 57.56
N THR A 19 -72.61 96.84 57.17
CA THR A 19 -72.20 97.90 58.12
C THR A 19 -71.10 97.64 59.21
N ALA A 20 -69.95 98.29 59.00
CA ALA A 20 -69.15 99.06 59.97
C ALA A 20 -68.27 98.41 61.09
N LEU A 21 -66.99 98.84 61.08
CA LEU A 21 -66.16 99.32 62.21
C LEU A 21 -65.97 98.46 63.48
N SER A 22 -64.73 97.96 63.72
CA SER A 22 -63.67 98.70 64.47
C SER A 22 -62.47 97.84 64.94
N ALA A 23 -61.33 98.50 65.19
CA ALA A 23 -60.10 98.12 65.96
C ALA A 23 -59.31 96.82 65.59
N VAL A 24 -58.06 96.83 65.06
CA VAL A 24 -56.74 97.33 65.58
C VAL A 24 -56.27 96.57 66.85
N PRO A 25 -54.97 96.16 67.06
CA PRO A 25 -53.70 96.56 66.39
C PRO A 25 -52.67 95.46 65.99
N GLY A 26 -51.61 95.89 65.28
CA GLY A 26 -50.23 95.33 65.34
C GLY A 26 -49.74 94.57 64.10
N THR A 27 -48.51 94.72 63.59
CA THR A 27 -47.35 95.59 63.93
C THR A 27 -46.37 95.70 62.74
N ALA A 28 -45.64 96.82 62.64
CA ALA A 28 -44.32 97.01 62.00
C ALA A 28 -44.15 96.96 60.45
N ASP A 29 -43.57 98.05 59.93
CA ASP A 29 -42.45 98.17 58.95
C ASP A 29 -42.49 97.43 57.58
N THR A 30 -42.05 98.02 56.45
CA THR A 30 -41.49 99.36 56.18
C THR A 30 -41.75 99.82 54.74
N ASP A 31 -41.37 101.05 54.44
CA ASP A 31 -41.77 101.86 53.30
C ASP A 31 -41.10 101.56 51.94
N LYS A 32 -41.65 102.24 50.92
CA LYS A 32 -41.15 102.43 49.55
C LYS A 32 -39.64 102.71 49.47
N ALA A 33 -39.03 102.36 48.33
CA ALA A 33 -38.40 103.37 47.47
C ALA A 33 -38.14 102.86 46.04
N LYS A 34 -38.51 103.66 45.04
CA LYS A 34 -37.89 103.59 43.71
C LYS A 34 -36.47 104.13 43.83
N SER A 35 -35.46 103.39 43.39
CA SER A 35 -34.13 103.94 43.14
C SER A 35 -33.78 103.83 41.65
N SER A 36 -33.81 104.98 40.98
CA SER A 36 -33.14 105.19 39.70
C SER A 36 -31.64 105.04 39.91
N VAL A 37 -31.04 103.92 39.47
CA VAL A 37 -29.59 103.77 39.45
C VAL A 37 -29.05 104.49 38.21
N GLY A 38 -28.66 105.75 38.40
CA GLY A 38 -27.91 106.50 37.41
C GLY A 38 -26.53 105.90 37.19
N THR A 39 -26.07 105.92 35.94
CA THR A 39 -24.75 105.44 35.50
C THR A 39 -23.63 106.35 36.01
N ALA A 40 -23.21 106.15 37.26
CA ALA A 40 -22.01 106.77 37.80
C ALA A 40 -20.75 106.13 37.18
N GLN A 41 -20.18 106.79 36.16
CA GLN A 41 -18.85 106.43 35.66
C GLN A 41 -17.80 106.67 36.76
N MET A 42 -17.17 105.61 37.25
CA MET A 42 -15.94 105.71 38.05
C MET A 42 -14.80 106.26 37.18
N LYS A 43 -14.70 107.59 37.10
CA LYS A 43 -13.48 108.29 36.70
C LYS A 43 -12.33 107.82 37.60
N THR A 44 -11.14 107.66 37.01
CA THR A 44 -9.91 107.47 37.79
C THR A 44 -9.64 108.75 38.58
N ALA A 45 -9.19 108.60 39.83
CA ALA A 45 -8.88 109.75 40.69
C ALA A 45 -7.63 110.51 40.21
N PHE A 46 -6.73 109.81 39.52
CA PHE A 46 -5.63 110.39 38.75
C PHE A 46 -5.90 110.25 37.25
N ASP A 47 -5.68 111.35 36.54
CA ASP A 47 -5.59 111.38 35.08
C ASP A 47 -4.15 111.03 34.69
N ASP A 48 -3.95 110.14 33.70
CA ASP A 48 -2.61 109.75 33.22
C ASP A 48 -1.83 110.99 32.72
N GLY A 49 -2.53 112.06 32.29
CA GLY A 49 -1.93 113.35 31.96
C GLY A 49 -1.41 114.15 33.17
N ALA A 50 -2.05 114.05 34.34
CA ALA A 50 -1.64 114.78 35.54
C ALA A 50 -0.41 114.14 36.21
N LEU A 51 -0.32 112.81 36.22
CA LEU A 51 0.87 112.10 36.69
C LEU A 51 2.10 112.48 35.86
N LYS A 52 1.94 112.59 34.54
CA LYS A 52 3.04 112.91 33.62
C LYS A 52 3.63 114.31 33.85
N VAL A 53 2.76 115.30 34.10
CA VAL A 53 3.22 116.66 34.48
C VAL A 53 4.00 116.62 35.80
N MET A 54 3.53 115.87 36.80
CA MET A 54 4.26 115.69 38.06
C MET A 54 5.58 114.92 37.90
N GLU A 55 5.67 113.96 36.97
CA GLU A 55 6.92 113.26 36.61
C GLU A 55 7.94 114.20 35.97
N ASP A 56 7.50 115.05 35.05
CA ASP A 56 8.34 116.04 34.37
C ASP A 56 8.85 117.10 35.38
N GLU A 57 7.98 117.60 36.28
CA GLU A 57 8.37 118.48 37.39
C GLU A 57 9.33 117.81 38.38
N PHE A 58 9.12 116.54 38.75
CA PHE A 58 10.03 115.77 39.61
C PHE A 58 11.42 115.64 39.01
N GLN A 59 11.51 115.36 37.71
CA GLN A 59 12.80 115.27 37.01
C GLN A 59 13.49 116.63 36.93
N GLN A 60 12.74 117.72 36.75
CA GLN A 60 13.30 119.07 36.76
C GLN A 60 13.93 119.42 38.13
N VAL A 61 13.21 119.19 39.23
CA VAL A 61 13.71 119.41 40.60
C VAL A 61 14.90 118.48 40.94
N LEU A 62 14.89 117.22 40.49
CA LEU A 62 16.03 116.31 40.65
C LEU A 62 17.27 116.79 39.90
N ASN A 63 17.11 117.38 38.71
CA ASN A 63 18.22 117.93 37.95
C ASN A 63 18.80 119.21 38.58
N GLU A 64 17.96 120.05 39.20
CA GLU A 64 18.41 121.22 39.97
C GLU A 64 19.19 120.81 41.25
N LEU A 65 18.73 119.76 41.95
CA LEU A 65 19.40 119.19 43.12
C LEU A 65 20.78 118.55 42.80
N ILE A 66 21.07 118.22 41.54
CA ILE A 66 22.38 117.72 41.10
C ILE A 66 23.42 118.86 40.98
N GLY A 67 22.96 120.13 40.86
CA GLY A 67 23.82 121.29 40.63
C GLY A 67 24.28 122.05 41.89
N GLY A 68 23.74 121.74 43.08
CA GLY A 68 23.92 122.56 44.28
C GLY A 68 24.31 121.78 45.54
N ASP A 69 25.39 122.23 46.18
CA ASP A 69 25.97 121.87 47.49
C ASP A 69 25.79 120.42 48.05
N ARG A 70 26.92 119.84 48.46
CA ARG A 70 27.05 118.42 48.89
C ARG A 70 26.26 118.07 50.15
N SER A 71 25.74 119.06 50.85
CA SER A 71 24.81 118.93 51.98
C SER A 71 23.42 118.41 51.56
N LEU A 72 23.02 118.59 50.29
CA LEU A 72 21.67 118.28 49.79
C LEU A 72 21.51 116.88 49.16
N GLU A 73 22.60 116.13 48.91
CA GLU A 73 22.54 114.80 48.27
C GLU A 73 21.66 113.80 49.07
N LYS A 74 21.60 113.94 50.41
CA LYS A 74 20.70 113.14 51.24
C LYS A 74 19.22 113.42 50.94
N PHE A 75 18.86 114.67 50.68
CA PHE A 75 17.49 115.02 50.28
C PHE A 75 17.17 114.48 48.89
N ARG A 76 18.11 114.55 47.94
CA ARG A 76 17.94 113.97 46.59
C ARG A 76 17.63 112.47 46.65
N ILE A 77 18.37 111.69 47.45
CA ILE A 77 18.14 110.24 47.58
C ILE A 77 16.77 109.93 48.20
N GLU A 78 16.32 110.68 49.21
CA GLU A 78 14.97 110.50 49.76
C GLU A 78 13.88 110.98 48.79
N TYR A 79 14.14 112.00 47.97
CA TYR A 79 13.22 112.48 46.94
C TYR A 79 13.05 111.46 45.79
N GLU A 80 14.14 110.82 45.33
CA GLU A 80 14.06 109.71 44.36
C GLU A 80 13.30 108.49 44.93
N LYS A 81 13.46 108.19 46.22
CA LYS A 81 12.68 107.14 46.90
C LYS A 81 11.20 107.50 46.95
N LEU A 82 10.88 108.76 47.27
CA LEU A 82 9.50 109.25 47.30
C LEU A 82 8.84 109.15 45.92
N HIS A 83 9.55 109.52 44.86
CA HIS A 83 9.09 109.37 43.47
C HIS A 83 8.80 107.90 43.11
N LYS A 84 9.75 106.99 43.42
CA LYS A 84 9.57 105.54 43.18
C LYS A 84 8.44 104.94 44.03
N ALA A 85 8.17 105.47 45.21
CA ALA A 85 7.05 105.08 46.05
C ALA A 85 5.71 105.59 45.45
N LEU A 86 5.67 106.83 44.95
CA LEU A 86 4.50 107.41 44.28
C LEU A 86 4.11 106.61 43.04
N LEU A 87 5.07 106.32 42.14
CA LEU A 87 4.82 105.51 40.94
C LEU A 87 4.33 104.10 41.29
N LYS A 88 4.95 103.43 42.27
CA LYS A 88 4.47 102.11 42.76
C LYS A 88 3.07 102.19 43.36
N SER A 89 2.76 103.27 44.09
CA SER A 89 1.42 103.50 44.64
C SER A 89 0.41 103.62 43.51
N HIS A 90 0.69 104.44 42.50
CA HIS A 90 -0.21 104.65 41.36
C HIS A 90 -0.38 103.38 40.49
N ASP A 91 0.69 102.62 40.24
CA ASP A 91 0.59 101.30 39.57
C ASP A 91 -0.27 100.32 40.37
N SER A 92 -0.16 100.34 41.70
CA SER A 92 -0.98 99.49 42.57
C SER A 92 -2.45 99.94 42.59
N GLU A 93 -2.70 101.26 42.58
CA GLU A 93 -4.02 101.87 42.46
C GLU A 93 -4.66 101.51 41.10
N LYS A 94 -3.92 101.59 40.00
CA LYS A 94 -4.39 101.25 38.64
C LYS A 94 -4.80 99.78 38.57
N ARG A 95 -4.03 98.87 39.18
CA ARG A 95 -4.41 97.44 39.31
C ARG A 95 -5.59 97.22 40.24
N LEU A 96 -5.68 97.92 41.38
CA LEU A 96 -6.85 97.83 42.26
C LEU A 96 -8.11 98.35 41.57
N MET A 97 -8.04 99.47 40.85
CA MET A 97 -9.17 100.04 40.10
C MET A 97 -9.61 99.12 38.97
N GLN A 98 -8.67 98.46 38.28
CA GLN A 98 -9.02 97.42 37.31
C GLN A 98 -9.69 96.22 38.00
N LYS A 99 -9.14 95.74 39.12
CA LYS A 99 -9.73 94.66 39.94
C LYS A 99 -11.13 95.02 40.46
N CYS A 100 -11.35 96.28 40.86
CA CYS A 100 -12.64 96.79 41.29
C CYS A 100 -13.63 96.92 40.13
N ARG A 101 -13.18 97.28 38.92
CA ARG A 101 -14.02 97.28 37.71
C ARG A 101 -14.41 95.86 37.28
N GLU A 102 -13.47 94.92 37.35
CA GLU A 102 -13.71 93.49 37.12
C GLU A 102 -14.69 92.93 38.15
N LEU A 103 -14.43 93.10 39.45
CA LEU A 103 -15.32 92.66 40.52
C LEU A 103 -16.69 93.35 40.49
N ASN A 104 -16.77 94.63 40.11
CA ASN A 104 -18.06 95.31 39.96
C ASN A 104 -18.82 94.81 38.73
N SER A 105 -18.14 94.45 37.64
CA SER A 105 -18.74 93.77 36.49
C SER A 105 -19.23 92.37 36.86
N GLU A 106 -18.45 91.61 37.62
CA GLU A 106 -18.84 90.30 38.17
C GLU A 106 -20.00 90.42 39.17
N LEU A 107 -20.05 91.48 39.98
CA LEU A 107 -21.12 91.72 40.96
C LEU A 107 -22.40 92.20 40.27
N VAL A 108 -22.31 93.05 39.24
CA VAL A 108 -23.45 93.43 38.39
C VAL A 108 -23.96 92.22 37.60
N THR A 109 -23.08 91.39 37.04
CA THR A 109 -23.51 90.18 36.30
C THR A 109 -24.02 89.07 37.22
N ASN A 110 -23.48 88.89 38.43
CA ASN A 110 -24.07 88.00 39.43
C ASN A 110 -25.37 88.55 40.01
N SER A 111 -25.50 89.86 40.23
CA SER A 111 -26.77 90.49 40.60
C SER A 111 -27.82 90.30 39.50
N ALA A 112 -27.45 90.48 38.22
CA ALA A 112 -28.32 90.19 37.09
C ALA A 112 -28.66 88.70 36.97
N LYS A 113 -27.74 87.78 37.25
CA LYS A 113 -28.01 86.32 37.31
C LYS A 113 -28.91 85.96 38.49
N VAL A 114 -28.75 86.58 39.66
CA VAL A 114 -29.60 86.37 40.84
C VAL A 114 -30.99 86.95 40.58
N GLN A 115 -31.10 88.15 40.00
CA GLN A 115 -32.40 88.70 39.57
C GLN A 115 -33.03 87.84 38.47
N ALA A 116 -32.26 87.31 37.52
CA ALA A 116 -32.76 86.38 36.50
C ALA A 116 -33.19 85.05 37.11
N ALA A 117 -32.48 84.52 38.11
CA ALA A 117 -32.85 83.28 38.82
C ALA A 117 -34.03 83.46 39.78
N VAL A 118 -34.16 84.64 40.41
CA VAL A 118 -35.34 85.01 41.20
C VAL A 118 -36.55 85.20 40.27
N LYS A 119 -36.39 85.88 39.13
CA LYS A 119 -37.43 85.96 38.09
C LYS A 119 -37.78 84.59 37.55
N LEU A 120 -36.81 83.73 37.22
CA LEU A 120 -37.10 82.35 36.81
C LEU A 120 -37.82 81.59 37.93
N SER A 121 -37.47 81.80 39.20
CA SER A 121 -38.16 81.15 40.33
C SER A 121 -39.56 81.72 40.59
N GLU A 122 -39.82 82.99 40.26
CA GLU A 122 -41.14 83.63 40.31
C GLU A 122 -41.99 83.22 39.09
N GLU A 123 -41.41 83.13 37.91
CA GLU A 123 -41.99 82.60 36.68
C GLU A 123 -42.29 81.10 36.82
N ASP A 124 -41.39 80.32 37.43
CA ASP A 124 -41.59 78.89 37.77
C ASP A 124 -42.64 78.74 38.86
N LYS A 125 -42.67 79.59 39.89
CA LYS A 125 -43.79 79.61 40.86
C LYS A 125 -45.10 80.00 40.17
N GLY A 126 -45.07 80.92 39.21
CA GLY A 126 -46.21 81.32 38.38
C GLY A 126 -46.68 80.18 37.47
N ALA A 127 -45.76 79.44 36.86
CA ALA A 127 -46.01 78.29 36.00
C ALA A 127 -46.46 77.06 36.83
N ILE A 128 -45.90 76.84 38.01
CA ILE A 128 -46.36 75.82 38.95
C ILE A 128 -47.73 76.21 39.52
N ALA A 129 -48.01 77.49 39.76
CA ALA A 129 -49.33 77.96 40.15
C ALA A 129 -50.35 77.87 39.00
N SER A 130 -49.97 78.18 37.76
CA SER A 130 -50.85 78.02 36.59
C SER A 130 -51.10 76.56 36.28
N LEU A 131 -50.07 75.70 36.29
CA LEU A 131 -50.19 74.25 36.12
C LEU A 131 -50.97 73.61 37.27
N ARG A 132 -50.78 74.04 38.52
CA ARG A 132 -51.64 73.60 39.64
C ARG A 132 -53.07 74.07 39.45
N LYS A 133 -53.31 75.29 38.95
CA LYS A 133 -54.64 75.82 38.64
C LYS A 133 -55.26 75.17 37.40
N GLU A 134 -54.46 74.65 36.47
CA GLU A 134 -54.89 73.87 35.31
C GLU A 134 -55.19 72.42 35.69
N ILE A 135 -54.39 71.82 36.57
CA ILE A 135 -54.69 70.53 37.20
C ILE A 135 -55.95 70.67 38.06
N GLU A 136 -56.08 71.71 38.87
CA GLU A 136 -57.29 71.98 39.66
C GLU A 136 -58.49 72.33 38.78
N LYS A 137 -58.30 72.97 37.61
CA LYS A 137 -59.35 73.12 36.58
C LYS A 137 -59.69 71.79 35.91
N ALA A 138 -58.72 70.92 35.65
CA ALA A 138 -58.95 69.60 35.04
C ALA A 138 -59.68 68.67 36.01
N TRP A 139 -59.27 68.66 37.28
CA TRP A 139 -60.02 68.05 38.38
C TRP A 139 -61.40 68.68 38.51
N LYS A 140 -61.54 70.01 38.56
CA LYS A 140 -62.85 70.67 38.54
C LYS A 140 -63.67 70.43 37.27
N MET A 141 -63.07 70.06 36.14
CA MET A 141 -63.79 69.65 34.93
C MET A 141 -64.21 68.18 34.98
N VAL A 142 -63.42 67.30 35.63
CA VAL A 142 -63.80 65.92 35.94
C VAL A 142 -64.88 65.91 37.01
N ASP A 143 -64.70 66.64 38.10
CA ASP A 143 -65.69 66.87 39.15
C ASP A 143 -66.92 67.59 38.60
N ALA A 144 -66.80 68.57 37.70
CA ALA A 144 -67.97 69.16 37.03
C ALA A 144 -68.61 68.23 35.99
N ALA A 145 -67.88 67.27 35.40
CA ALA A 145 -68.45 66.24 34.55
C ALA A 145 -69.18 65.18 35.38
N HIS A 146 -68.63 64.81 36.54
CA HIS A 146 -69.22 63.85 37.46
C HIS A 146 -70.35 64.49 38.27
N GLU A 147 -70.26 65.77 38.63
CA GLU A 147 -71.40 66.59 39.09
C GLU A 147 -72.40 66.80 37.97
N LYS A 148 -72.03 66.91 36.68
CA LYS A 148 -73.04 66.96 35.59
C LYS A 148 -73.72 65.61 35.39
N GLU A 149 -73.01 64.51 35.58
CA GLU A 149 -73.57 63.16 35.55
C GLU A 149 -74.46 62.90 36.78
N GLN A 150 -74.02 63.31 37.96
CA GLN A 150 -74.73 63.22 39.22
C GLN A 150 -75.94 64.16 39.23
N ARG A 151 -75.77 65.43 38.83
CA ARG A 151 -76.89 66.35 38.55
C ARG A 151 -77.79 65.81 37.46
N ALA A 152 -77.31 65.10 36.42
CA ALA A 152 -78.22 64.49 35.44
C ALA A 152 -79.03 63.34 36.06
N LYS A 153 -78.43 62.51 36.90
CA LYS A 153 -79.15 61.47 37.68
C LYS A 153 -80.14 62.09 38.66
N GLU A 154 -79.73 63.12 39.39
CA GLU A 154 -80.54 63.91 40.31
C GLU A 154 -81.59 64.75 39.59
N THR A 155 -81.38 65.18 38.34
CA THR A 155 -82.37 65.89 37.51
C THR A 155 -83.37 64.91 36.93
N ILE A 156 -82.96 63.68 36.59
CA ILE A 156 -83.91 62.60 36.25
C ILE A 156 -84.73 62.22 37.49
N GLN A 157 -84.15 62.30 38.69
CA GLN A 157 -84.82 62.04 39.96
C GLN A 157 -85.68 63.23 40.43
N SER A 158 -85.23 64.46 40.20
CA SER A 158 -85.96 65.70 40.49
C SER A 158 -87.09 65.85 39.51
N LEU A 159 -86.92 65.67 38.20
CA LEU A 159 -88.01 65.65 37.22
C LEU A 159 -89.04 64.55 37.53
N ARG A 160 -88.66 63.43 38.14
CA ARG A 160 -89.63 62.44 38.67
C ARG A 160 -90.40 62.97 39.89
N ILE A 161 -89.78 63.76 40.76
CA ILE A 161 -90.40 64.43 41.92
C ILE A 161 -91.15 65.71 41.51
N GLU A 162 -90.76 66.34 40.41
CA GLU A 162 -91.19 67.65 39.93
C GLU A 162 -92.29 67.48 38.88
N ILE A 163 -92.37 66.37 38.15
CA ILE A 163 -93.65 65.90 37.58
C ILE A 163 -94.68 65.68 38.70
N ASN A 164 -94.25 65.18 39.87
CA ASN A 164 -95.10 64.94 41.04
C ASN A 164 -95.49 66.24 41.79
N ASN A 165 -94.65 67.29 41.72
CA ASN A 165 -94.83 68.56 42.43
C ASN A 165 -95.30 69.73 41.54
N LEU A 166 -95.02 69.75 40.23
CA LEU A 166 -95.69 70.62 39.25
C LEU A 166 -97.13 70.18 39.02
N SER A 167 -97.46 68.91 39.34
CA SER A 167 -98.85 68.49 39.57
C SER A 167 -99.51 69.15 40.80
N LYS A 168 -98.78 69.95 41.59
CA LYS A 168 -99.23 70.60 42.83
C LYS A 168 -98.90 72.10 42.95
N LEU A 169 -98.07 72.68 42.07
CA LEU A 169 -97.54 74.05 42.26
C LEU A 169 -97.58 74.94 41.01
N VAL A 170 -98.56 74.69 40.13
CA VAL A 170 -99.04 75.69 39.15
C VAL A 170 -99.85 76.82 39.85
N GLU A 171 -100.00 76.75 41.18
CA GLU A 171 -100.78 77.68 42.00
C GLU A 171 -99.93 78.81 42.65
N GLN A 172 -99.56 79.83 41.85
CA GLN A 172 -99.03 81.18 42.26
C GLN A 172 -97.51 81.24 42.55
N GLY A 173 -96.73 82.31 42.34
CA GLY A 173 -96.89 83.77 42.17
C GLY A 173 -95.57 84.46 42.62
N ALA A 174 -95.21 85.66 42.10
CA ALA A 174 -93.84 86.25 42.20
C ALA A 174 -93.75 87.66 42.86
N GLY A 175 -92.55 88.21 43.11
CA GLY A 175 -92.36 89.65 43.47
C GLY A 175 -90.93 90.13 43.87
N ILE A 176 -90.58 91.38 43.51
CA ILE A 176 -89.31 92.14 43.78
C ILE A 176 -89.65 93.65 44.01
N SER A 177 -88.83 94.45 44.73
CA SER A 177 -88.90 95.95 44.85
C SER A 177 -87.67 96.51 45.64
N GLN A 178 -87.17 97.78 45.59
CA GLN A 178 -87.06 98.88 44.58
C GLN A 178 -86.19 100.02 45.19
N GLY A 179 -85.09 100.50 44.55
CA GLY A 179 -85.01 101.85 43.91
C GLY A 179 -83.90 102.75 44.50
N GLN A 180 -83.54 103.94 43.97
CA GLN A 180 -83.73 104.57 42.65
C GLN A 180 -82.86 105.88 42.56
N GLU A 181 -82.66 106.45 41.36
CA GLU A 181 -82.14 107.82 41.05
C GLU A 181 -80.62 108.06 40.79
N GLN A 182 -79.76 107.03 40.70
CA GLN A 182 -78.40 107.20 40.13
C GLN A 182 -78.36 106.96 38.60
N ASP A 183 -79.40 106.32 38.06
CA ASP A 183 -79.31 105.42 36.89
C ASP A 183 -79.04 106.08 35.52
N VAL A 184 -79.38 107.36 35.31
CA VAL A 184 -79.41 107.94 33.96
C VAL A 184 -78.00 108.20 33.39
N ASN A 185 -77.03 108.55 34.24
CA ASN A 185 -75.65 108.79 33.80
C ASN A 185 -74.87 107.48 33.61
N ASP A 186 -75.25 106.45 34.37
CA ASP A 186 -74.62 105.12 34.28
C ASP A 186 -75.19 104.31 33.09
N LEU A 187 -76.47 104.48 32.73
CA LEU A 187 -77.05 103.85 31.53
C LEU A 187 -76.42 104.31 30.21
N LEU A 188 -76.00 105.58 30.10
CA LEU A 188 -75.29 106.08 28.91
C LEU A 188 -73.88 105.49 28.79
N LYS A 189 -73.14 105.39 29.91
CA LYS A 189 -71.86 104.68 29.95
C LYS A 189 -72.03 103.20 29.60
N MET A 190 -72.99 102.53 30.23
CA MET A 190 -73.27 101.10 30.00
C MET A 190 -73.58 100.81 28.53
N ARG A 191 -74.34 101.68 27.84
CA ARG A 191 -74.58 101.55 26.39
C ARG A 191 -73.28 101.62 25.59
N ASP A 192 -72.42 102.60 25.87
CA ASP A 192 -71.19 102.81 25.11
C ASP A 192 -70.13 101.75 25.41
N GLU A 193 -70.09 101.28 26.65
CA GLU A 193 -69.29 100.13 27.08
C GLU A 193 -69.75 98.84 26.37
N LEU A 194 -71.06 98.52 26.38
CA LEU A 194 -71.61 97.35 25.68
C LEU A 194 -71.46 97.43 24.15
N THR A 195 -71.55 98.63 23.57
CA THR A 195 -71.36 98.79 22.11
C THR A 195 -69.89 98.60 21.72
N GLN A 196 -68.96 99.13 22.52
CA GLN A 196 -67.53 98.83 22.36
C GLN A 196 -67.22 97.36 22.61
N GLU A 197 -67.87 96.70 23.56
CA GLU A 197 -67.66 95.29 23.87
C GLU A 197 -68.15 94.38 22.73
N ARG A 198 -69.33 94.66 22.15
CA ARG A 198 -69.79 94.00 20.92
C ARG A 198 -68.78 94.15 19.78
N ASP A 199 -68.28 95.35 19.54
CA ASP A 199 -67.39 95.62 18.41
C ASP A 199 -65.98 95.06 18.64
N LYS A 200 -65.53 94.94 19.89
CA LYS A 200 -64.34 94.15 20.26
C LYS A 200 -64.57 92.67 19.94
N LEU A 201 -65.65 92.07 20.45
CA LEU A 201 -65.97 90.65 20.22
C LEU A 201 -66.15 90.30 18.74
N LEU A 202 -66.72 91.20 17.93
CA LEU A 202 -66.85 90.98 16.48
C LEU A 202 -65.49 91.01 15.78
N ASN A 203 -64.61 91.95 16.16
CA ASN A 203 -63.23 91.98 15.66
C ASN A 203 -62.46 90.72 16.09
N ASP A 204 -62.55 90.33 17.36
CA ASP A 204 -61.92 89.12 17.91
C ASP A 204 -62.38 87.86 17.15
N ILE A 205 -63.67 87.73 16.81
CA ILE A 205 -64.19 86.61 15.99
C ILE A 205 -63.61 86.63 14.57
N THR A 206 -63.47 87.80 13.93
CA THR A 206 -62.84 87.88 12.60
C THR A 206 -61.35 87.61 12.63
N GLN A 207 -60.67 87.97 13.73
CA GLN A 207 -59.27 87.69 13.94
C GLN A 207 -59.05 86.19 14.17
N LEU A 208 -59.82 85.57 15.07
CA LEU A 208 -59.80 84.13 15.35
C LEU A 208 -60.08 83.28 14.10
N ARG A 209 -60.93 83.74 13.18
CA ARG A 209 -61.15 83.05 11.88
C ARG A 209 -59.92 83.14 10.97
N ARG A 210 -59.27 84.30 10.86
CA ARG A 210 -58.01 84.42 10.10
C ARG A 210 -56.89 83.59 10.71
N ASP A 211 -56.78 83.61 12.04
CA ASP A 211 -55.77 82.82 12.76
C ASP A 211 -56.03 81.31 12.60
N LEU A 212 -57.30 80.89 12.50
CA LEU A 212 -57.68 79.50 12.17
C LEU A 212 -57.23 79.11 10.75
N ASP A 213 -57.53 79.94 9.75
CA ASP A 213 -57.14 79.68 8.36
C ASP A 213 -55.61 79.66 8.20
N ASP A 214 -54.89 80.63 8.79
CA ASP A 214 -53.44 80.70 8.80
C ASP A 214 -52.79 79.48 9.48
N ASN A 215 -53.40 78.98 10.56
CA ASN A 215 -52.94 77.77 11.23
C ASN A 215 -53.27 76.50 10.42
N SER A 216 -54.39 76.46 9.70
CA SER A 216 -54.72 75.37 8.76
C SER A 216 -53.72 75.32 7.59
N TYR A 217 -53.30 76.47 7.06
CA TYR A 217 -52.26 76.52 6.02
C TYR A 217 -50.89 76.09 6.55
N LYS A 218 -50.49 76.56 7.74
CA LYS A 218 -49.23 76.11 8.39
C LYS A 218 -49.25 74.61 8.71
N GLN A 219 -50.37 74.08 9.17
CA GLN A 219 -50.54 72.65 9.41
C GLN A 219 -50.37 71.85 8.12
N SER A 220 -51.02 72.25 7.02
CA SER A 220 -50.89 71.58 5.73
C SER A 220 -49.47 71.63 5.16
N ASP A 221 -48.76 72.76 5.29
CA ASP A 221 -47.37 72.88 4.85
C ASP A 221 -46.42 72.03 5.71
N LEU A 222 -46.62 71.98 7.03
CA LEU A 222 -45.86 71.11 7.93
C LEU A 222 -46.15 69.62 7.69
N GLU A 223 -47.40 69.23 7.46
CA GLU A 223 -47.77 67.86 7.08
C GLU A 223 -47.08 67.44 5.78
N LYS A 224 -46.98 68.35 4.81
CA LYS A 224 -46.27 68.13 3.55
C LYS A 224 -44.75 68.03 3.74
N GLN A 225 -44.14 68.90 4.53
CA GLN A 225 -42.72 68.82 4.88
C GLN A 225 -42.40 67.52 5.65
N ILE A 226 -43.29 67.05 6.53
CA ILE A 226 -43.19 65.77 7.22
C ILE A 226 -43.30 64.60 6.24
N GLN A 227 -44.22 64.66 5.27
CA GLN A 227 -44.34 63.65 4.22
C GLN A 227 -43.09 63.58 3.35
N ASP A 228 -42.54 64.73 2.94
CA ASP A 228 -41.31 64.81 2.16
C ASP A 228 -40.10 64.28 2.96
N ALA A 229 -39.96 64.66 4.23
CA ALA A 229 -38.92 64.14 5.12
C ALA A 229 -39.03 62.63 5.34
N ASN A 230 -40.24 62.09 5.52
CA ASN A 230 -40.47 60.65 5.62
C ASN A 230 -40.14 59.92 4.31
N SER A 231 -40.40 60.51 3.14
CA SER A 231 -39.99 59.94 1.85
C SER A 231 -38.46 59.90 1.70
N GLN A 232 -37.75 60.92 2.21
CA GLN A 232 -36.29 60.95 2.25
C GLN A 232 -35.71 59.92 3.23
N ILE A 233 -36.33 59.75 4.40
CA ILE A 233 -35.95 58.72 5.38
C ILE A 233 -36.12 57.32 4.78
N ASN A 234 -37.27 57.03 4.15
CA ASN A 234 -37.53 55.74 3.51
C ASN A 234 -36.52 55.46 2.38
N THR A 235 -36.28 56.42 1.49
CA THR A 235 -35.29 56.22 0.40
C THR A 235 -33.85 56.12 0.89
N LEU A 236 -33.49 56.73 2.03
CA LEU A 236 -32.21 56.52 2.70
C LEU A 236 -32.13 55.14 3.36
N GLN A 237 -33.22 54.64 3.97
CA GLN A 237 -33.28 53.29 4.51
C GLN A 237 -33.22 52.21 3.42
N GLU A 238 -33.85 52.43 2.26
CA GLU A 238 -33.70 51.58 1.07
C GLU A 238 -32.26 51.57 0.56
N LYS A 239 -31.59 52.73 0.50
CA LYS A 239 -30.16 52.80 0.14
C LYS A 239 -29.25 52.09 1.16
N ILE A 240 -29.52 52.22 2.46
CA ILE A 240 -28.76 51.54 3.53
C ILE A 240 -28.98 50.03 3.49
N THR A 241 -30.21 49.57 3.23
CA THR A 241 -30.52 48.14 3.12
C THR A 241 -29.93 47.54 1.84
N ALA A 242 -30.03 48.24 0.70
CA ALA A 242 -29.35 47.87 -0.54
C ALA A 242 -27.83 47.73 -0.31
N ALA A 243 -27.17 48.76 0.22
CA ALA A 243 -25.73 48.74 0.52
C ALA A 243 -25.33 47.63 1.49
N LYS A 244 -26.14 47.31 2.51
CA LYS A 244 -25.91 46.15 3.39
C LYS A 244 -26.00 44.82 2.63
N THR A 245 -27.02 44.64 1.77
CA THR A 245 -27.14 43.40 0.98
C THR A 245 -26.03 43.25 -0.06
N GLU A 246 -25.56 44.35 -0.63
CA GLU A 246 -24.46 44.38 -1.59
C GLU A 246 -23.13 44.06 -0.90
N ASN A 247 -22.84 44.68 0.24
CA ASN A 247 -21.66 44.38 1.04
C ASN A 247 -21.67 42.92 1.58
N MET A 248 -22.83 42.35 1.95
CA MET A 248 -22.93 40.92 2.28
C MET A 248 -22.71 40.00 1.07
N LYS A 249 -23.19 40.38 -0.12
CA LYS A 249 -22.91 39.63 -1.37
C LYS A 249 -21.43 39.70 -1.72
N GLU A 250 -20.81 40.87 -1.58
CA GLU A 250 -19.40 41.09 -1.90
C GLU A 250 -18.46 40.41 -0.89
N ALA A 251 -18.81 40.41 0.41
CA ALA A 251 -18.12 39.61 1.43
C ALA A 251 -18.19 38.10 1.12
N LYS A 252 -19.37 37.56 0.78
CA LYS A 252 -19.51 36.16 0.37
C LYS A 252 -18.77 35.84 -0.93
N ARG A 253 -18.80 36.74 -1.90
CA ARG A 253 -18.07 36.59 -3.17
C ARG A 253 -16.56 36.62 -2.96
N ARG A 254 -16.08 37.46 -2.04
CA ARG A 254 -14.67 37.52 -1.61
C ARG A 254 -14.25 36.23 -0.91
N GLU A 255 -15.06 35.71 0.01
CA GLU A 255 -14.81 34.44 0.70
C GLU A 255 -14.80 33.26 -0.29
N GLN A 256 -15.74 33.21 -1.24
CA GLN A 256 -15.75 32.24 -2.34
C GLN A 256 -14.46 32.33 -3.18
N ILE A 257 -14.11 33.52 -3.67
CA ILE A 257 -12.87 33.74 -4.45
C ILE A 257 -11.62 33.39 -3.62
N GLU A 258 -11.60 33.65 -2.32
CA GLU A 258 -10.46 33.32 -1.44
C GLU A 258 -10.34 31.80 -1.21
N THR A 259 -11.45 31.08 -1.07
CA THR A 259 -11.44 29.61 -1.03
C THR A 259 -11.07 28.98 -2.38
N GLU A 260 -11.59 29.50 -3.50
CA GLU A 260 -11.22 29.08 -4.86
C GLU A 260 -9.74 29.37 -5.16
N LEU A 261 -9.22 30.53 -4.75
CA LEU A 261 -7.80 30.88 -4.87
C LEU A 261 -6.93 29.95 -4.04
N LYS A 262 -7.37 29.57 -2.83
CA LYS A 262 -6.64 28.64 -1.96
C LYS A 262 -6.63 27.22 -2.52
N GLN A 263 -7.76 26.74 -3.03
CA GLN A 263 -7.87 25.44 -3.72
C GLN A 263 -7.07 25.43 -5.04
N SER A 264 -7.12 26.51 -5.81
CA SER A 264 -6.34 26.68 -7.05
C SER A 264 -4.83 26.74 -6.78
N LYS A 265 -4.40 27.43 -5.72
CA LYS A 265 -2.99 27.43 -5.26
C LYS A 265 -2.54 26.04 -4.82
N GLN A 266 -3.32 25.32 -4.01
CA GLN A 266 -2.98 23.94 -3.66
C GLN A 266 -2.99 23.00 -4.87
N GLY A 267 -3.94 23.19 -5.80
CA GLY A 267 -3.99 22.47 -7.08
C GLY A 267 -2.75 22.75 -7.95
N LEU A 268 -2.29 23.99 -8.01
CA LEU A 268 -1.07 24.40 -8.69
C LEU A 268 0.19 23.87 -7.99
N GLU A 269 0.26 23.87 -6.67
CA GLU A 269 1.38 23.29 -5.92
C GLU A 269 1.47 21.78 -6.11
N MET A 270 0.34 21.07 -6.05
CA MET A 270 0.27 19.63 -6.39
C MET A 270 0.62 19.39 -7.85
N LYS A 271 0.07 20.16 -8.80
CA LYS A 271 0.42 20.05 -10.23
C LYS A 271 1.89 20.35 -10.51
N ASN A 272 2.50 21.28 -9.80
CA ASN A 272 3.93 21.61 -9.93
C ASN A 272 4.82 20.54 -9.27
N ALA A 273 4.37 19.92 -8.17
CA ALA A 273 5.03 18.76 -7.58
C ALA A 273 4.93 17.52 -8.51
N GLU A 274 3.74 17.23 -9.06
CA GLU A 274 3.51 16.22 -10.10
C GLU A 274 4.38 16.50 -11.33
N TYR A 275 4.44 17.74 -11.82
CA TYR A 275 5.24 18.13 -12.98
C TYR A 275 6.74 17.98 -12.70
N LYS A 276 7.23 18.34 -11.51
CA LYS A 276 8.63 18.09 -11.11
C LYS A 276 8.94 16.59 -10.99
N ALA A 277 8.01 15.80 -10.44
CA ALA A 277 8.16 14.35 -10.36
C ALA A 277 8.16 13.70 -11.75
N GLN A 278 7.25 14.11 -12.65
CA GLN A 278 7.22 13.67 -14.04
C GLN A 278 8.46 14.14 -14.82
N THR A 279 8.98 15.33 -14.56
CA THR A 279 10.22 15.83 -15.19
C THR A 279 11.41 14.99 -14.75
N GLN A 280 11.56 14.71 -13.44
CA GLN A 280 12.60 13.80 -12.94
C GLN A 280 12.43 12.37 -13.47
N GLN A 281 11.20 11.87 -13.56
CA GLN A 281 10.91 10.54 -14.12
C GLN A 281 11.21 10.49 -15.62
N PHE A 282 10.92 11.55 -16.36
CA PHE A 282 11.27 11.70 -17.78
C PHE A 282 12.78 11.80 -17.98
N ASP A 283 13.52 12.52 -17.11
CA ASP A 283 14.97 12.56 -17.16
C ASP A 283 15.62 11.19 -16.86
N ILE A 284 15.09 10.45 -15.88
CA ILE A 284 15.51 9.07 -15.59
C ILE A 284 15.21 8.16 -16.80
N GLN A 285 13.99 8.19 -17.33
CA GLN A 285 13.59 7.42 -18.51
C GLN A 285 14.38 7.82 -19.77
N SER A 286 14.75 9.08 -19.93
CA SER A 286 15.59 9.59 -21.02
C SER A 286 17.04 9.09 -20.89
N GLN A 287 17.57 9.01 -19.66
CA GLN A 287 18.87 8.38 -19.40
C GLN A 287 18.84 6.86 -19.61
N GLU A 288 17.77 6.17 -19.19
CA GLU A 288 17.57 4.75 -19.44
C GLU A 288 17.34 4.44 -20.92
N LEU A 289 16.64 5.31 -21.65
CA LEU A 289 16.47 5.21 -23.10
C LEU A 289 17.81 5.42 -23.82
N LYS A 290 18.65 6.36 -23.38
CA LYS A 290 20.03 6.52 -23.91
C LYS A 290 20.89 5.29 -23.65
N LYS A 291 20.85 4.71 -22.44
CA LYS A 291 21.55 3.45 -22.12
C LYS A 291 21.03 2.29 -22.97
N SER A 292 19.71 2.18 -23.12
CA SER A 292 19.06 1.15 -23.94
C SER A 292 19.41 1.31 -25.43
N GLN A 293 19.44 2.53 -25.96
CA GLN A 293 19.90 2.81 -27.33
C GLN A 293 21.39 2.49 -27.53
N GLN A 294 22.25 2.72 -26.53
CA GLN A 294 23.65 2.29 -26.56
C GLN A 294 23.79 0.76 -26.55
N HIS A 295 23.03 0.06 -25.71
CA HIS A 295 22.97 -1.41 -25.74
C HIS A 295 22.39 -1.95 -27.05
N LEU A 296 21.40 -1.28 -27.65
CA LEU A 296 20.80 -1.69 -28.92
C LEU A 296 21.75 -1.42 -30.11
N LYS A 297 22.68 -0.45 -30.00
CA LYS A 297 23.82 -0.31 -30.91
C LYS A 297 24.83 -1.45 -30.76
N GLN A 298 25.26 -1.76 -29.53
CA GLN A 298 26.16 -2.90 -29.27
C GLN A 298 25.56 -4.22 -29.75
N LEU A 299 24.28 -4.49 -29.44
CA LEU A 299 23.57 -5.67 -29.93
C LEU A 299 23.47 -5.71 -31.46
N LYS A 300 23.38 -4.58 -32.15
CA LYS A 300 23.44 -4.53 -33.63
C LYS A 300 24.85 -4.84 -34.16
N GLU A 301 25.88 -4.32 -33.52
CA GLU A 301 27.29 -4.63 -33.86
C GLU A 301 27.60 -6.11 -33.62
N ASP A 302 27.11 -6.69 -32.52
CA ASP A 302 27.21 -8.12 -32.21
C ASP A 302 26.37 -8.98 -33.15
N ASN A 303 25.18 -8.54 -33.56
CA ASN A 303 24.37 -9.27 -34.54
C ASN A 303 25.03 -9.26 -35.93
N ILE A 304 25.67 -8.15 -36.34
CA ILE A 304 26.50 -8.10 -37.57
C ILE A 304 27.70 -9.06 -37.47
N ARG A 305 28.34 -9.15 -36.30
CA ARG A 305 29.45 -10.08 -36.02
C ARG A 305 29.00 -11.55 -36.12
N LEU A 306 27.93 -11.90 -35.42
CA LEU A 306 27.31 -13.24 -35.41
C LEU A 306 26.71 -13.61 -36.77
N SER A 307 26.23 -12.65 -37.55
CA SER A 307 25.76 -12.87 -38.93
C SER A 307 26.93 -13.25 -39.86
N LYS A 308 28.10 -12.61 -39.71
CA LYS A 308 29.32 -13.01 -40.42
C LYS A 308 29.84 -14.38 -40.00
N GLU A 309 29.82 -14.70 -38.71
CA GLU A 309 30.16 -16.05 -38.22
C GLU A 309 29.18 -17.11 -38.73
N ASN A 310 27.87 -16.83 -38.75
CA ASN A 310 26.88 -17.70 -39.39
C ASN A 310 27.15 -17.87 -40.88
N GLN A 311 27.54 -16.81 -41.61
CA GLN A 311 27.91 -16.92 -43.03
C GLN A 311 29.12 -17.84 -43.25
N ILE A 312 30.12 -17.77 -42.38
CA ILE A 312 31.30 -18.66 -42.40
C ILE A 312 30.89 -20.11 -42.05
N LEU A 313 30.02 -20.30 -41.06
CA LEU A 313 29.49 -21.61 -40.69
C LEU A 313 28.59 -22.20 -41.78
N GLN A 314 27.81 -21.39 -42.50
CA GLN A 314 26.98 -21.79 -43.63
C GLN A 314 27.84 -22.36 -44.76
N VAL A 315 28.90 -21.64 -45.17
CA VAL A 315 29.86 -22.12 -46.17
C VAL A 315 30.52 -23.43 -45.73
N ARG A 316 30.84 -23.56 -44.43
CA ARG A 316 31.40 -24.79 -43.86
C ARG A 316 30.38 -25.95 -43.89
N LEU A 317 29.12 -25.69 -43.55
CA LEU A 317 28.02 -26.65 -43.59
C LEU A 317 27.77 -27.15 -45.02
N ASP A 318 27.76 -26.26 -46.01
CA ASP A 318 27.54 -26.61 -47.41
C ASP A 318 28.75 -27.39 -47.99
N THR A 319 29.97 -27.09 -47.54
CA THR A 319 31.16 -27.91 -47.84
C THR A 319 31.03 -29.32 -47.26
N THR A 320 30.60 -29.47 -46.00
CA THR A 320 30.37 -30.78 -45.37
C THR A 320 29.19 -31.53 -45.99
N ARG A 321 28.14 -30.82 -46.45
CA ARG A 321 27.06 -31.42 -47.24
C ARG A 321 27.54 -31.98 -48.57
N GLY A 322 28.43 -31.28 -49.29
CA GLY A 322 29.07 -31.77 -50.50
C GLY A 322 29.80 -33.10 -50.26
N GLN A 323 30.63 -33.15 -49.21
CA GLN A 323 31.33 -34.36 -48.77
C GLN A 323 30.36 -35.49 -48.37
N PHE A 324 29.22 -35.15 -47.76
CA PHE A 324 28.18 -36.13 -47.41
C PHE A 324 27.49 -36.68 -48.66
N THR A 325 27.22 -35.88 -49.70
CA THR A 325 26.68 -36.35 -50.98
C THR A 325 27.64 -37.24 -51.76
N GLU A 326 28.96 -36.98 -51.69
CA GLU A 326 29.98 -37.91 -52.23
C GLU A 326 30.00 -39.24 -51.47
N LEU A 327 29.84 -39.22 -50.14
CA LEU A 327 29.72 -40.43 -49.32
C LEU A 327 28.41 -41.21 -49.58
N VAL A 328 27.30 -40.53 -49.84
CA VAL A 328 26.02 -41.17 -50.19
C VAL A 328 26.11 -41.85 -51.56
N THR A 329 26.62 -41.17 -52.58
CA THR A 329 26.80 -41.76 -53.92
C THR A 329 27.86 -42.87 -53.95
N SER A 330 28.83 -42.86 -53.02
CA SER A 330 29.74 -44.00 -52.77
C SER A 330 29.01 -45.18 -52.11
N ASN A 331 28.13 -44.92 -51.13
CA ASN A 331 27.31 -45.94 -50.50
C ASN A 331 26.28 -46.56 -51.46
N GLU A 332 25.70 -45.80 -52.40
CA GLU A 332 24.81 -46.35 -53.45
C GLU A 332 25.56 -47.31 -54.39
N LYS A 333 26.83 -47.02 -54.71
CA LYS A 333 27.68 -47.96 -55.48
C LYS A 333 27.94 -49.25 -54.68
N LEU A 334 28.25 -49.14 -53.39
CA LEU A 334 28.43 -50.30 -52.50
C LEU A 334 27.12 -51.09 -52.28
N ALA A 335 25.97 -50.42 -52.25
CA ALA A 335 24.66 -51.07 -52.15
C ALA A 335 24.32 -51.87 -53.42
N ASN A 336 24.65 -51.35 -54.60
CA ASN A 336 24.51 -52.07 -55.87
C ASN A 336 25.48 -53.27 -55.96
N ASP A 337 26.69 -53.17 -55.41
CA ASP A 337 27.60 -54.31 -55.28
C ASP A 337 27.11 -55.37 -54.29
N CYS A 338 26.49 -54.96 -53.18
CA CYS A 338 25.81 -55.89 -52.27
C CYS A 338 24.63 -56.59 -52.95
N ALA A 339 23.83 -55.87 -53.75
CA ALA A 339 22.73 -56.46 -54.52
C ALA A 339 23.25 -57.51 -55.54
N ARG A 340 24.39 -57.26 -56.18
CA ARG A 340 25.06 -58.23 -57.06
C ARG A 340 25.50 -59.49 -56.30
N ARG A 341 26.08 -59.36 -55.10
CA ARG A 341 26.46 -60.52 -54.27
C ARG A 341 25.28 -61.31 -53.70
N VAL A 342 24.11 -60.70 -53.54
CA VAL A 342 22.88 -61.42 -53.17
C VAL A 342 22.40 -62.34 -54.30
N VAL A 343 22.68 -62.00 -55.58
CA VAL A 343 22.41 -62.90 -56.72
C VAL A 343 23.40 -64.07 -56.73
N GLU A 344 24.70 -63.82 -56.56
CA GLU A 344 25.74 -64.87 -56.46
C GLU A 344 25.48 -65.85 -55.30
N LEU A 345 24.99 -65.35 -54.15
CA LEU A 345 24.58 -66.20 -53.02
C LEU A 345 23.41 -67.11 -53.36
N LYS A 346 22.48 -66.66 -54.20
CA LYS A 346 21.30 -67.44 -54.61
C LYS A 346 21.68 -68.61 -55.53
N GLU A 347 22.63 -68.39 -56.43
CA GLU A 347 23.22 -69.45 -57.26
C GLU A 347 23.96 -70.50 -56.39
N LYS A 348 24.57 -70.08 -55.27
CA LYS A 348 25.17 -70.98 -54.29
C LYS A 348 24.17 -71.72 -53.40
N GLU A 349 23.00 -71.14 -53.12
CA GLU A 349 21.90 -71.86 -52.44
C GLU A 349 21.35 -73.01 -53.31
N ASP A 350 21.35 -72.86 -54.64
CA ASP A 350 20.92 -73.92 -55.55
C ASP A 350 21.95 -75.07 -55.67
N GLU A 351 23.26 -74.79 -55.62
CA GLU A 351 24.29 -75.83 -55.43
C GLU A 351 24.09 -76.61 -54.12
N VAL A 352 23.79 -75.91 -53.01
CA VAL A 352 23.50 -76.55 -51.71
C VAL A 352 22.25 -77.42 -51.75
N ASN A 353 21.24 -77.06 -52.55
CA ASN A 353 20.04 -77.88 -52.76
C ASN A 353 20.32 -79.12 -53.63
N GLN A 354 21.33 -79.09 -54.51
CA GLN A 354 21.79 -80.27 -55.24
C GLN A 354 22.52 -81.25 -54.31
N LEU A 355 23.42 -80.77 -53.45
CA LEU A 355 24.12 -81.59 -52.43
C LEU A 355 23.15 -82.22 -51.41
N LYS A 356 22.03 -81.55 -51.08
CA LYS A 356 20.97 -82.14 -50.25
C LYS A 356 20.35 -83.40 -50.86
N LYS A 357 20.25 -83.52 -52.19
CA LYS A 357 19.74 -84.73 -52.88
C LYS A 357 20.73 -85.90 -52.83
N GLU A 358 22.04 -85.63 -52.86
CA GLU A 358 23.08 -86.66 -52.71
C GLU A 358 23.07 -87.25 -51.29
N ARG A 359 22.89 -86.38 -50.28
CA ARG A 359 22.71 -86.76 -48.87
C ARG A 359 21.47 -87.67 -48.64
N ASP A 360 20.41 -87.54 -49.44
CA ASP A 360 19.25 -88.45 -49.37
C ASP A 360 19.50 -89.83 -50.02
N ASN A 361 20.52 -89.97 -50.87
CA ASN A 361 20.94 -91.28 -51.39
C ASN A 361 21.83 -92.05 -50.40
N GLU A 362 22.61 -91.37 -49.54
CA GLU A 362 23.32 -92.04 -48.44
C GLU A 362 22.39 -92.46 -47.29
N GLN A 363 21.30 -91.71 -47.06
CA GLN A 363 20.27 -92.13 -46.09
C GLN A 363 19.69 -93.51 -46.43
N LYS A 364 19.56 -93.88 -47.72
CA LYS A 364 19.12 -95.23 -48.13
C LYS A 364 20.12 -96.35 -47.81
N LYS A 365 21.41 -96.05 -47.60
CA LYS A 365 22.39 -97.06 -47.15
C LYS A 365 22.33 -97.27 -45.64
N LYS A 366 21.85 -96.29 -44.88
CA LYS A 366 21.61 -96.40 -43.43
C LYS A 366 20.48 -97.36 -43.11
N ASP A 367 19.41 -97.37 -43.90
CA ASP A 367 18.25 -98.26 -43.72
C ASP A 367 18.62 -99.76 -43.88
N HIS A 368 19.70 -100.08 -44.59
CA HIS A 368 20.26 -101.44 -44.65
C HIS A 368 20.90 -101.89 -43.33
N VAL A 369 21.39 -100.95 -42.51
CA VAL A 369 21.97 -101.22 -41.19
C VAL A 369 20.89 -101.44 -40.12
N GLU A 370 19.70 -100.85 -40.28
CA GLU A 370 18.58 -101.05 -39.34
C GLU A 370 18.08 -102.51 -39.30
N LYS A 371 18.24 -103.29 -40.37
CA LYS A 371 18.00 -104.75 -40.34
C LYS A 371 18.94 -105.52 -39.40
N ARG A 372 20.13 -104.99 -39.09
CA ARG A 372 21.06 -105.55 -38.08
C ARG A 372 20.74 -105.09 -36.65
N LEU A 373 19.77 -104.20 -36.46
CA LEU A 373 19.33 -103.77 -35.13
C LEU A 373 18.38 -104.79 -34.48
N ARG A 374 17.63 -105.57 -35.27
CA ARG A 374 16.73 -106.62 -34.76
C ARG A 374 17.43 -107.74 -34.00
N THR A 375 18.70 -108.04 -34.34
CA THR A 375 19.55 -108.95 -33.56
C THR A 375 20.05 -108.37 -32.22
N VAL A 376 19.76 -107.10 -31.92
CA VAL A 376 20.00 -106.48 -30.61
C VAL A 376 18.72 -106.52 -29.74
N GLU A 377 17.54 -106.66 -30.35
CA GLU A 377 16.27 -106.76 -29.64
C GLU A 377 16.16 -108.04 -28.80
N GLU A 378 16.84 -109.13 -29.18
CA GLU A 378 16.97 -110.35 -28.36
C GLU A 378 17.77 -110.11 -27.06
N GLN A 379 18.62 -109.08 -27.00
CA GLN A 379 19.32 -108.69 -25.77
C GLN A 379 18.45 -107.85 -24.81
N ALA A 380 17.25 -107.44 -25.24
CA ALA A 380 16.29 -106.76 -24.36
C ALA A 380 15.61 -107.73 -23.36
N ALA A 381 15.60 -109.04 -23.65
CA ALA A 381 15.01 -110.05 -22.77
C ALA A 381 15.72 -110.17 -21.40
N ASP A 382 17.05 -109.99 -21.36
CA ASP A 382 17.83 -109.99 -20.10
C ASP A 382 17.55 -108.75 -19.23
N ILE A 383 17.11 -107.64 -19.82
CA ILE A 383 16.78 -106.40 -19.09
C ILE A 383 15.43 -106.53 -18.37
N GLU A 384 14.50 -107.32 -18.91
CA GLU A 384 13.20 -107.62 -18.29
C GLU A 384 13.38 -108.25 -16.90
N GLN A 385 14.41 -109.08 -16.70
CA GLN A 385 14.72 -109.71 -15.40
C GLN A 385 15.28 -108.73 -14.35
N GLN A 386 15.81 -107.57 -14.77
CA GLN A 386 16.22 -106.49 -13.86
C GLN A 386 15.03 -105.64 -13.40
N ARG A 387 13.95 -105.58 -14.19
CA ARG A 387 12.73 -104.84 -13.88
C ARG A 387 12.02 -105.36 -12.62
N GLU A 388 12.05 -106.67 -12.39
CA GLU A 388 11.42 -107.30 -11.24
C GLU A 388 12.13 -106.98 -9.91
N ARG A 389 13.45 -106.70 -9.94
CA ARG A 389 14.19 -106.21 -8.75
C ARG A 389 13.86 -104.76 -8.42
N LEU A 390 13.60 -103.93 -9.44
CA LEU A 390 13.21 -102.53 -9.25
C LEU A 390 11.79 -102.38 -8.70
N ARG A 391 10.89 -103.34 -8.92
CA ARG A 391 9.58 -103.42 -8.24
C ARG A 391 9.70 -103.49 -6.72
N GLY A 392 10.70 -104.21 -6.19
CA GLY A 392 10.95 -104.31 -4.75
C GLY A 392 11.32 -102.96 -4.12
N THR A 393 12.16 -102.17 -4.79
CA THR A 393 12.53 -100.80 -4.34
C THR A 393 11.43 -99.77 -4.52
N ILE A 394 10.53 -99.95 -5.49
CA ILE A 394 9.35 -99.08 -5.66
C ILE A 394 8.42 -99.20 -4.44
N SER A 395 8.17 -100.42 -3.93
CA SER A 395 7.31 -100.62 -2.75
C SER A 395 7.83 -99.94 -1.48
N SER A 396 9.16 -99.89 -1.25
CA SER A 396 9.71 -99.12 -0.13
C SER A 396 9.56 -97.60 -0.31
N LEU A 397 9.74 -97.11 -1.55
CA LEU A 397 9.56 -95.69 -1.86
C LEU A 397 8.08 -95.26 -1.78
N GLU A 398 7.13 -96.13 -2.11
CA GLU A 398 5.70 -95.90 -1.90
C GLU A 398 5.36 -95.71 -0.41
N GLN A 399 6.02 -96.46 0.49
CA GLN A 399 5.83 -96.33 1.94
C GLN A 399 6.40 -95.01 2.50
N ASP A 400 7.52 -94.52 1.97
CA ASP A 400 8.06 -93.21 2.34
C ASP A 400 7.29 -92.05 1.67
N ILE A 401 6.73 -92.24 0.47
CA ILE A 401 5.79 -91.29 -0.15
C ILE A 401 4.54 -91.12 0.71
N GLU A 402 4.02 -92.19 1.31
CA GLU A 402 2.86 -92.11 2.22
C GLU A 402 3.19 -91.39 3.54
N ARG A 403 4.42 -91.54 4.06
CA ARG A 403 4.92 -90.73 5.20
C ARG A 403 5.04 -89.25 4.84
N HIS A 404 5.60 -88.94 3.67
CA HIS A 404 5.69 -87.56 3.18
C HIS A 404 4.31 -86.97 2.89
N ARG A 405 3.33 -87.75 2.42
CA ARG A 405 1.93 -87.32 2.30
C ARG A 405 1.32 -86.91 3.63
N LYS A 406 1.49 -87.70 4.68
CA LYS A 406 0.97 -87.34 6.02
C LYS A 406 1.62 -86.06 6.56
N ALA A 407 2.94 -85.92 6.44
CA ALA A 407 3.63 -84.68 6.79
C ALA A 407 3.17 -83.48 5.93
N GLN A 408 2.84 -83.70 4.66
CA GLN A 408 2.29 -82.68 3.76
C GLN A 408 0.84 -82.29 4.11
N GLU A 409 0.00 -83.24 4.52
CA GLU A 409 -1.36 -82.95 5.02
C GLU A 409 -1.33 -82.19 6.35
N GLU A 410 -0.40 -82.52 7.23
CA GLU A 410 -0.21 -81.83 8.52
C GLU A 410 0.32 -80.41 8.32
N SER A 411 1.28 -80.23 7.40
CA SER A 411 1.73 -78.91 6.93
C SER A 411 0.60 -78.13 6.25
N ARG A 412 -0.27 -78.79 5.48
CA ARG A 412 -1.44 -78.16 4.85
C ARG A 412 -2.46 -77.69 5.88
N ARG A 413 -2.73 -78.49 6.92
CA ARG A 413 -3.57 -78.06 8.06
C ARG A 413 -2.99 -76.84 8.76
N GLN A 414 -1.68 -76.81 9.00
CA GLN A 414 -1.00 -75.63 9.57
C GLN A 414 -1.13 -74.39 8.67
N ILE A 415 -0.95 -74.54 7.35
CA ILE A 415 -1.16 -73.47 6.36
C ILE A 415 -2.61 -72.98 6.35
N ASP A 416 -3.59 -73.88 6.46
CA ASP A 416 -5.02 -73.52 6.51
C ASP A 416 -5.35 -72.75 7.80
N THR A 417 -4.78 -73.11 8.96
CA THR A 417 -4.90 -72.30 10.20
C THR A 417 -4.23 -70.93 10.05
N LEU A 418 -2.98 -70.87 9.55
CA LEU A 418 -2.27 -69.61 9.36
C LEU A 418 -2.97 -68.70 8.33
N THR A 419 -3.66 -69.28 7.34
CA THR A 419 -4.44 -68.54 6.36
C THR A 419 -5.72 -67.99 6.97
N ARG A 420 -6.41 -68.75 7.83
CA ARG A 420 -7.56 -68.24 8.62
C ARG A 420 -7.14 -67.15 9.60
N GLU A 421 -6.02 -67.31 10.29
CA GLU A 421 -5.46 -66.27 11.17
C GLU A 421 -5.07 -65.02 10.37
N ARG A 422 -4.44 -65.18 9.19
CA ARG A 422 -4.13 -64.08 8.29
C ARG A 422 -5.40 -63.37 7.80
N GLU A 423 -6.46 -64.10 7.46
CA GLU A 423 -7.74 -63.51 7.06
C GLU A 423 -8.45 -62.80 8.21
N GLN A 424 -8.37 -63.33 9.44
CA GLN A 424 -8.94 -62.70 10.63
C GLN A 424 -8.16 -61.45 11.03
N LEU A 425 -6.82 -61.48 10.96
CA LEU A 425 -5.95 -60.32 11.09
C LEU A 425 -6.21 -59.29 9.99
N ASN A 426 -6.40 -59.69 8.74
CA ASN A 426 -6.68 -58.78 7.63
C ASN A 426 -8.06 -58.13 7.78
N LYS A 427 -9.10 -58.87 8.19
CA LYS A 427 -10.42 -58.30 8.55
C LYS A 427 -10.34 -57.33 9.73
N THR A 428 -9.48 -57.61 10.71
CA THR A 428 -9.26 -56.72 11.87
C THR A 428 -8.50 -55.47 11.46
N CYS A 429 -7.47 -55.61 10.61
CA CYS A 429 -6.71 -54.50 10.02
C CYS A 429 -7.61 -53.61 9.17
N GLN A 430 -8.47 -54.17 8.30
CA GLN A 430 -9.44 -53.43 7.50
C GLN A 430 -10.44 -52.66 8.38
N LYS A 431 -10.92 -53.24 9.49
CA LYS A 431 -11.75 -52.52 10.48
C LYS A 431 -10.98 -51.36 11.12
N LEU A 432 -9.77 -51.59 11.60
CA LEU A 432 -8.92 -50.56 12.20
C LEU A 432 -8.58 -49.44 11.20
N VAL A 433 -8.34 -49.76 9.93
CA VAL A 433 -8.15 -48.78 8.85
C VAL A 433 -9.42 -47.98 8.61
N ALA A 434 -10.60 -48.63 8.57
CA ALA A 434 -11.88 -47.94 8.41
C ALA A 434 -12.21 -47.03 9.61
N ASP A 435 -11.91 -47.45 10.83
CA ASP A 435 -12.16 -46.64 12.03
C ASP A 435 -11.12 -45.51 12.19
N ASN A 436 -9.86 -45.73 11.80
CA ASN A 436 -8.84 -44.68 11.71
C ASN A 436 -9.17 -43.66 10.59
N GLN A 437 -9.74 -44.11 9.47
CA GLN A 437 -10.27 -43.22 8.42
C GLN A 437 -11.43 -42.37 8.95
N LYS A 438 -12.39 -42.94 9.69
CA LYS A 438 -13.46 -42.17 10.36
C LYS A 438 -12.89 -41.15 11.35
N GLN A 439 -11.93 -41.54 12.19
CA GLN A 439 -11.26 -40.62 13.12
C GLN A 439 -10.52 -39.50 12.36
N THR A 440 -9.83 -39.83 11.27
CA THR A 440 -9.15 -38.86 10.40
C THR A 440 -10.12 -37.86 9.78
N ASP A 441 -11.27 -38.32 9.28
CA ASP A 441 -12.28 -37.44 8.68
C ASP A 441 -13.04 -36.63 9.74
N GLN A 442 -13.22 -37.16 10.95
CA GLN A 442 -13.74 -36.43 12.09
C GLN A 442 -12.75 -35.34 12.58
N VAL A 443 -11.45 -35.62 12.58
CA VAL A 443 -10.39 -34.62 12.85
C VAL A 443 -10.39 -33.52 11.78
N LYS A 444 -10.51 -33.87 10.49
CA LYS A 444 -10.67 -32.85 9.41
C LYS A 444 -11.91 -31.98 9.61
N SER A 445 -13.03 -32.58 10.03
CA SER A 445 -14.27 -31.86 10.33
C SER A 445 -14.08 -30.89 11.50
N PHE A 446 -13.42 -31.32 12.58
CA PHE A 446 -13.07 -30.44 13.71
C PHE A 446 -12.06 -29.36 13.33
N ASP A 447 -11.05 -29.64 12.50
CA ASP A 447 -10.11 -28.62 12.00
C ASP A 447 -10.82 -27.58 11.10
N GLN A 448 -11.80 -27.99 10.30
CA GLN A 448 -12.59 -27.07 9.48
C GLN A 448 -13.54 -26.22 10.34
N SER A 449 -14.13 -26.80 11.39
CA SER A 449 -14.93 -26.08 12.40
C SER A 449 -14.07 -25.12 13.23
N LYS A 450 -12.85 -25.53 13.59
CA LYS A 450 -11.86 -24.67 14.25
C LYS A 450 -11.46 -23.49 13.38
N LYS A 451 -11.15 -23.70 12.10
CA LYS A 451 -10.81 -22.61 11.16
C LYS A 451 -11.95 -21.60 10.96
N THR A 452 -13.20 -22.08 10.92
CA THR A 452 -14.36 -21.17 10.84
C THR A 452 -14.54 -20.37 12.12
N LEU A 453 -14.43 -21.00 13.30
CA LEU A 453 -14.45 -20.29 14.59
C LEU A 453 -13.26 -19.33 14.76
N GLU A 454 -12.06 -19.68 14.29
CA GLU A 454 -10.89 -18.79 14.28
C GLU A 454 -11.12 -17.58 13.37
N GLN A 455 -11.74 -17.77 12.19
CA GLN A 455 -12.14 -16.68 11.31
C GLN A 455 -13.23 -15.79 11.93
N ASP A 456 -14.22 -16.37 12.61
CA ASP A 456 -15.23 -15.58 13.30
C ASP A 456 -14.61 -14.78 14.46
N ILE A 457 -13.66 -15.35 15.20
CA ILE A 457 -12.89 -14.64 16.23
C ILE A 457 -12.07 -13.49 15.63
N THR A 458 -11.47 -13.63 14.44
CA THR A 458 -10.79 -12.50 13.78
C THR A 458 -11.78 -11.45 13.30
N ASN A 459 -12.90 -11.85 12.70
CA ASN A 459 -13.98 -10.94 12.28
C ASN A 459 -14.51 -10.11 13.47
N TYR A 460 -14.79 -10.75 14.62
CA TYR A 460 -15.24 -10.05 15.83
C TYR A 460 -14.15 -9.15 16.44
N LYS A 461 -12.86 -9.52 16.36
CA LYS A 461 -11.75 -8.64 16.78
C LYS A 461 -11.63 -7.41 15.90
N GLU A 462 -11.81 -7.56 14.59
CA GLU A 462 -11.83 -6.43 13.64
C GLU A 462 -13.03 -5.53 13.89
N GLU A 463 -14.22 -6.08 14.10
CA GLU A 463 -15.43 -5.29 14.37
C GLU A 463 -15.34 -4.56 15.72
N ALA A 464 -14.82 -5.21 16.76
CA ALA A 464 -14.52 -4.55 18.04
C ALA A 464 -13.46 -3.43 17.90
N SER A 465 -12.52 -3.57 16.95
CA SER A 465 -11.55 -2.51 16.61
C SER A 465 -12.20 -1.34 15.87
N LYS A 466 -13.12 -1.61 14.93
CA LYS A 466 -13.92 -0.56 14.26
C LYS A 466 -14.80 0.19 15.26
N GLN A 467 -15.51 -0.52 16.14
CA GLN A 467 -16.36 0.11 17.16
C GLN A 467 -15.54 0.99 18.13
N ARG A 468 -14.36 0.56 18.58
CA ARG A 468 -13.45 1.42 19.37
C ARG A 468 -13.03 2.70 18.63
N LYS A 469 -12.78 2.63 17.32
CA LYS A 469 -12.47 3.81 16.49
C LYS A 469 -13.66 4.75 16.35
N ILE A 470 -14.89 4.21 16.24
CA ILE A 470 -16.13 5.01 16.19
C ILE A 470 -16.37 5.71 17.53
N ILE A 471 -16.22 5.00 18.66
CA ILE A 471 -16.33 5.56 20.01
C ILE A 471 -15.32 6.71 20.18
N LEU A 472 -14.04 6.49 19.87
CA LEU A 472 -13.00 7.54 19.95
C LEU A 472 -13.29 8.76 19.05
N LYS A 473 -13.98 8.57 17.92
CA LYS A 473 -14.42 9.67 17.04
C LYS A 473 -15.55 10.46 17.69
N MET A 474 -16.57 9.77 18.23
CA MET A 474 -17.69 10.39 18.93
C MET A 474 -17.25 11.12 20.21
N GLU A 475 -16.28 10.58 20.96
CA GLU A 475 -15.68 11.26 22.12
C GLU A 475 -14.98 12.57 21.71
N LYS A 476 -14.20 12.56 20.62
CA LYS A 476 -13.58 13.78 20.08
C LYS A 476 -14.58 14.80 19.54
N GLU A 477 -15.68 14.34 18.96
CA GLU A 477 -16.78 15.20 18.49
C GLU A 477 -17.53 15.83 19.68
N ARG A 478 -17.82 15.06 20.73
CA ARG A 478 -18.35 15.56 22.01
C ARG A 478 -17.45 16.64 22.60
N ASP A 479 -16.15 16.39 22.70
CA ASP A 479 -15.20 17.31 23.33
C ASP A 479 -15.00 18.60 22.50
N ARG A 480 -15.12 18.51 21.16
CA ARG A 480 -15.24 19.67 20.28
C ARG A 480 -16.49 20.48 20.59
N TYR A 481 -17.67 19.86 20.62
CA TYR A 481 -18.93 20.59 20.86
C TYR A 481 -18.98 21.22 22.26
N ILE A 482 -18.38 20.59 23.27
CA ILE A 482 -18.20 21.21 24.61
C ILE A 482 -17.32 22.47 24.51
N THR A 483 -16.23 22.40 23.74
CA THR A 483 -15.32 23.54 23.54
C THR A 483 -15.99 24.68 22.75
N GLU A 484 -16.70 24.35 21.68
CA GLU A 484 -17.45 25.30 20.84
C GLU A 484 -18.60 25.97 21.62
N ALA A 485 -19.35 25.21 22.44
CA ALA A 485 -20.37 25.76 23.32
C ALA A 485 -19.78 26.71 24.37
N GLY A 486 -18.61 26.39 24.94
CA GLY A 486 -17.88 27.29 25.84
C GLY A 486 -17.41 28.58 25.15
N GLN A 487 -16.90 28.48 23.93
CA GLN A 487 -16.50 29.66 23.13
C GLN A 487 -17.69 30.55 22.78
N LEU A 488 -18.81 29.97 22.32
CA LEU A 488 -20.04 30.71 22.03
C LEU A 488 -20.61 31.38 23.28
N THR A 489 -20.56 30.73 24.44
CA THR A 489 -21.00 31.31 25.72
C THR A 489 -20.16 32.55 26.08
N ASN A 490 -18.83 32.46 25.94
CA ASN A 490 -17.94 33.61 26.16
C ASN A 490 -18.19 34.74 25.15
N GLN A 491 -18.50 34.40 23.89
CA GLN A 491 -18.83 35.39 22.86
C GLN A 491 -20.15 36.11 23.13
N VAL A 492 -21.17 35.41 23.64
CA VAL A 492 -22.44 36.01 24.09
C VAL A 492 -22.20 36.98 25.26
N LEU A 493 -21.37 36.60 26.25
CA LEU A 493 -21.02 37.50 27.36
C LEU A 493 -20.31 38.77 26.89
N ALA A 494 -19.35 38.66 25.96
CA ALA A 494 -18.68 39.82 25.37
C ALA A 494 -19.65 40.75 24.60
N LEU A 495 -20.57 40.18 23.81
CA LEU A 495 -21.60 40.95 23.11
C LEU A 495 -22.57 41.64 24.08
N MET A 496 -22.91 41.03 25.22
CA MET A 496 -23.71 41.68 26.26
C MET A 496 -22.99 42.86 26.92
N GLU A 497 -21.66 42.84 27.03
CA GLU A 497 -20.88 44.01 27.46
C GLU A 497 -20.84 45.12 26.40
N GLU A 498 -20.75 44.77 25.12
CA GLU A 498 -20.85 45.76 24.02
C GLU A 498 -22.23 46.42 23.97
N VAL A 499 -23.31 45.66 24.16
CA VAL A 499 -24.68 46.22 24.25
C VAL A 499 -24.77 47.23 25.39
N LYS A 500 -24.27 46.91 26.59
CA LYS A 500 -24.25 47.86 27.72
C LYS A 500 -23.44 49.13 27.43
N LYS A 501 -22.30 49.02 26.72
CA LYS A 501 -21.54 50.19 26.26
C LYS A 501 -22.36 51.04 25.27
N LYS A 502 -23.08 50.40 24.34
CA LYS A 502 -23.94 51.10 23.37
C LYS A 502 -25.18 51.74 24.01
N GLU A 503 -25.73 51.15 25.07
CA GLU A 503 -26.81 51.75 25.86
C GLU A 503 -26.35 53.03 26.57
N LEU A 504 -25.12 53.05 27.11
CA LEU A 504 -24.49 54.24 27.69
C LEU A 504 -24.20 55.32 26.63
N GLU A 505 -23.63 54.95 25.47
CA GLU A 505 -23.43 55.88 24.36
C GLU A 505 -24.76 56.49 23.86
N LEU A 506 -25.84 55.69 23.79
CA LEU A 506 -27.19 56.17 23.44
C LEU A 506 -27.77 57.12 24.49
N PHE A 507 -27.48 56.91 25.77
CA PHE A 507 -27.89 57.81 26.84
C PHE A 507 -27.20 59.18 26.70
N ASP A 508 -25.89 59.20 26.46
CA ASP A 508 -25.13 60.44 26.24
C ASP A 508 -25.57 61.16 24.96
N GLN A 509 -25.87 60.44 23.88
CA GLN A 509 -26.42 61.04 22.65
C GLN A 509 -27.82 61.62 22.87
N LYS A 510 -28.71 60.95 23.62
CA LYS A 510 -30.04 61.49 23.97
C LYS A 510 -29.92 62.77 24.80
N LYS A 511 -29.00 62.81 25.76
CA LYS A 511 -28.69 64.03 26.51
C LYS A 511 -28.19 65.15 25.58
N LYS A 512 -27.33 64.83 24.61
CA LYS A 512 -26.84 65.79 23.61
C LYS A 512 -27.96 66.34 22.71
N ILE A 513 -28.93 65.50 22.35
CA ILE A 513 -30.12 65.92 21.58
C ILE A 513 -30.94 66.93 22.38
N ALA A 514 -31.25 66.65 23.65
CA ALA A 514 -31.99 67.59 24.51
C ALA A 514 -31.26 68.93 24.72
N GLU A 515 -29.91 68.91 24.82
CA GLU A 515 -29.08 70.12 24.84
C GLU A 515 -29.12 70.91 23.51
N LEU A 516 -29.36 70.25 22.37
CA LEU A 516 -29.47 70.90 21.07
C LEU A 516 -30.89 71.39 20.78
N GLU A 517 -31.92 70.67 21.20
CA GLU A 517 -33.33 71.07 21.09
C GLU A 517 -33.62 72.34 21.91
N THR A 518 -33.12 72.42 23.15
CA THR A 518 -33.22 73.64 23.97
C THR A 518 -32.50 74.83 23.32
N ARG A 519 -31.36 74.60 22.66
CA ARG A 519 -30.59 75.63 21.93
C ARG A 519 -31.27 76.07 20.63
N LEU A 520 -31.91 75.14 19.92
CA LEU A 520 -32.74 75.42 18.74
C LEU A 520 -33.93 76.30 19.12
N LYS A 521 -34.62 75.98 20.21
CA LYS A 521 -35.76 76.76 20.72
C LYS A 521 -35.35 78.18 21.13
N GLN A 522 -34.17 78.36 21.71
CA GLN A 522 -33.60 79.70 21.97
C GLN A 522 -33.35 80.49 20.67
N GLN A 523 -32.86 79.84 19.60
CA GLN A 523 -32.65 80.52 18.31
C GLN A 523 -33.95 80.80 17.55
N GLN A 524 -34.98 79.95 17.67
CA GLN A 524 -36.31 80.22 17.11
C GLN A 524 -36.91 81.49 17.70
N ASN A 525 -36.89 81.66 19.03
CA ASN A 525 -37.39 82.86 19.69
C ASN A 525 -36.65 84.14 19.24
N LEU A 526 -35.32 84.06 19.04
CA LEU A 526 -34.51 85.15 18.47
C LEU A 526 -34.88 85.47 17.02
N TYR A 527 -35.17 84.46 16.21
CA TYR A 527 -35.57 84.61 14.82
C TYR A 527 -36.96 85.24 14.68
N GLU A 528 -37.91 84.88 15.54
CA GLU A 528 -39.27 85.44 15.53
C GLU A 528 -39.30 86.93 15.90
N ALA A 529 -38.50 87.35 16.89
CA ALA A 529 -38.33 88.77 17.21
C ALA A 529 -37.79 89.58 16.02
N VAL A 530 -36.74 89.09 15.35
CA VAL A 530 -36.17 89.75 14.16
C VAL A 530 -37.16 89.72 12.97
N ARG A 531 -37.98 88.68 12.85
CA ARG A 531 -39.02 88.56 11.81
C ARG A 531 -40.16 89.56 12.00
N SER A 532 -40.56 89.83 13.24
CA SER A 532 -41.52 90.89 13.60
C SER A 532 -41.05 92.24 13.06
N ASP A 533 -39.86 92.67 13.47
CA ASP A 533 -39.34 94.00 13.14
C ASP A 533 -39.07 94.15 11.63
N ARG A 534 -38.60 93.08 10.99
CA ARG A 534 -38.41 93.05 9.54
C ARG A 534 -39.71 93.25 8.78
N ASN A 535 -40.81 92.63 9.21
CA ASN A 535 -42.08 92.69 8.47
C ASN A 535 -42.71 94.10 8.48
N LEU A 536 -42.55 94.86 9.58
CA LEU A 536 -43.06 96.22 9.70
C LEU A 536 -42.38 97.18 8.69
N TYR A 537 -41.05 97.14 8.60
CA TYR A 537 -40.30 97.96 7.64
C TYR A 537 -40.35 97.41 6.21
N SER A 538 -40.51 96.09 6.03
CA SER A 538 -40.64 95.48 4.71
C SER A 538 -41.89 95.94 3.96
N LYS A 539 -43.02 96.15 4.64
CA LYS A 539 -44.28 96.53 3.97
C LYS A 539 -44.18 97.90 3.30
N ASN A 540 -43.73 98.91 4.05
CA ASN A 540 -43.60 100.28 3.54
C ASN A 540 -42.49 100.42 2.47
N LEU A 541 -41.50 99.51 2.49
CA LEU A 541 -40.43 99.48 1.49
C LEU A 541 -40.85 98.78 0.18
N ILE A 542 -41.69 97.74 0.25
CA ILE A 542 -42.17 96.98 -0.91
C ILE A 542 -43.05 97.86 -1.82
N GLU A 543 -43.99 98.61 -1.26
CA GLU A 543 -44.91 99.46 -2.05
C GLU A 543 -44.16 100.52 -2.89
N SER A 544 -43.05 101.07 -2.37
CA SER A 544 -42.17 101.99 -3.12
C SER A 544 -41.13 101.29 -4.01
N GLN A 545 -40.93 99.98 -3.88
CA GLN A 545 -39.96 99.21 -4.67
C GLN A 545 -40.58 98.49 -5.87
N ASP A 546 -41.85 98.06 -5.80
CA ASP A 546 -42.47 97.31 -6.90
C ASP A 546 -42.68 98.15 -8.17
N GLU A 547 -43.02 99.44 -8.06
CA GLU A 547 -43.07 100.38 -9.20
C GLU A 547 -41.72 100.52 -9.91
N ILE A 548 -40.61 100.47 -9.15
CA ILE A 548 -39.24 100.53 -9.68
C ILE A 548 -38.77 99.15 -10.20
N ALA A 549 -39.30 98.06 -9.64
CA ALA A 549 -38.94 96.69 -9.99
C ALA A 549 -39.53 96.24 -11.33
N GLU A 550 -40.75 96.67 -11.68
CA GLU A 550 -41.39 96.28 -12.94
C GLU A 550 -40.55 96.73 -14.17
N MET A 551 -40.04 97.97 -14.13
CA MET A 551 -39.15 98.52 -15.17
C MET A 551 -37.79 97.80 -15.26
N LYS A 552 -37.31 97.18 -14.18
CA LYS A 552 -36.06 96.40 -14.17
C LYS A 552 -36.26 94.91 -14.53
N ARG A 553 -37.45 94.34 -14.32
CA ARG A 553 -37.76 92.93 -14.64
C ARG A 553 -37.64 92.64 -16.15
N LYS A 554 -38.15 93.53 -17.01
CA LYS A 554 -38.09 93.36 -18.49
C LYS A 554 -36.67 93.25 -19.05
N LEU A 555 -35.70 93.94 -18.44
CA LEU A 555 -34.30 93.97 -18.90
C LEU A 555 -33.48 92.76 -18.41
N LYS A 556 -33.83 92.17 -17.25
CA LYS A 556 -33.14 90.98 -16.70
C LYS A 556 -33.52 89.66 -17.38
N ILE A 557 -34.78 89.49 -17.79
CA ILE A 557 -35.26 88.23 -18.40
C ILE A 557 -34.47 87.88 -19.66
N MET A 558 -34.16 88.89 -20.49
CA MET A 558 -33.45 88.73 -21.76
C MET A 558 -31.98 88.29 -21.59
N ASN A 559 -31.34 88.63 -20.46
CA ASN A 559 -29.96 88.27 -20.19
C ASN A 559 -29.84 86.83 -19.65
N HIS A 560 -30.81 86.38 -18.84
CA HIS A 560 -30.75 85.07 -18.19
C HIS A 560 -30.94 83.89 -19.17
N GLN A 561 -31.66 84.10 -20.27
CA GLN A 561 -31.83 83.11 -21.34
C GLN A 561 -30.52 82.80 -22.11
N ILE A 562 -29.54 83.72 -22.09
CA ILE A 562 -28.26 83.57 -22.80
C ILE A 562 -27.27 82.69 -22.01
N ASP A 563 -27.37 82.69 -20.68
CA ASP A 563 -26.45 81.93 -19.83
C ASP A 563 -26.91 80.48 -19.60
N GLN A 564 -28.23 80.24 -19.51
CA GLN A 564 -28.79 78.89 -19.41
C GLN A 564 -28.37 77.98 -20.59
N LEU A 565 -28.33 78.52 -21.81
CA LEU A 565 -27.90 77.78 -23.01
C LEU A 565 -26.40 77.42 -23.04
N LYS A 566 -25.57 78.02 -22.18
CA LYS A 566 -24.13 77.71 -22.10
C LYS A 566 -23.85 76.55 -21.14
N GLU A 567 -24.56 76.49 -20.01
CA GLU A 567 -24.40 75.39 -19.04
C GLU A 567 -24.90 74.05 -19.59
N GLU A 568 -26.00 74.04 -20.37
CA GLU A 568 -26.50 72.81 -21.00
C GLU A 568 -25.52 72.18 -22.02
N ILE A 569 -24.75 73.01 -22.73
CA ILE A 569 -23.72 72.53 -23.67
C ILE A 569 -22.56 71.89 -22.88
N GLN A 570 -22.09 72.56 -21.83
CA GLN A 570 -20.96 72.10 -21.02
C GLN A 570 -21.26 70.81 -20.25
N GLY A 571 -22.53 70.59 -19.85
CA GLY A 571 -22.97 69.33 -19.25
C GLY A 571 -22.88 68.14 -20.22
N LYS A 572 -23.33 68.31 -21.46
CA LYS A 572 -23.37 67.22 -22.46
C LYS A 572 -21.98 66.80 -22.98
N GLU A 573 -21.01 67.72 -23.03
CA GLU A 573 -19.62 67.35 -23.34
C GLU A 573 -19.00 66.42 -22.28
N GLN A 574 -19.31 66.63 -21.00
CA GLN A 574 -18.78 65.78 -19.92
C GLN A 574 -19.37 64.37 -19.91
N GLU A 575 -20.64 64.21 -20.28
CA GLU A 575 -21.27 62.89 -20.44
C GLU A 575 -20.69 62.12 -21.64
N LEU A 576 -20.44 62.80 -22.76
CA LEU A 576 -19.86 62.20 -23.96
C LEU A 576 -18.46 61.61 -23.70
N VAL A 577 -17.60 62.33 -22.97
CA VAL A 577 -16.24 61.86 -22.63
C VAL A 577 -16.28 60.63 -21.71
N ARG A 578 -17.23 60.57 -20.75
CA ARG A 578 -17.40 59.39 -19.88
C ARG A 578 -17.81 58.17 -20.70
N ALA A 579 -18.82 58.30 -21.56
CA ALA A 579 -19.30 57.22 -22.43
C ALA A 579 -18.21 56.68 -23.38
N GLN A 580 -17.38 57.56 -23.94
CA GLN A 580 -16.23 57.16 -24.76
C GLN A 580 -15.21 56.32 -23.96
N SER A 581 -14.91 56.70 -22.71
CA SER A 581 -13.98 55.98 -21.85
C SER A 581 -14.47 54.58 -21.43
N GLU A 582 -15.79 54.42 -21.24
CA GLU A 582 -16.40 53.13 -20.92
C GLU A 582 -16.45 52.21 -22.13
N HIS A 583 -16.81 52.74 -23.30
CA HIS A 583 -16.80 52.00 -24.55
C HIS A 583 -15.39 51.45 -24.88
N GLU A 584 -14.32 52.22 -24.61
CA GLU A 584 -12.96 51.75 -24.86
C GLU A 584 -12.48 50.66 -23.87
N LYS A 585 -12.96 50.68 -22.61
CA LYS A 585 -12.73 49.59 -21.64
C LYS A 585 -13.42 48.30 -22.10
N VAL A 586 -14.71 48.38 -22.41
CA VAL A 586 -15.51 47.23 -22.89
C VAL A 586 -14.93 46.65 -24.18
N LYS A 587 -14.39 47.49 -25.07
CA LYS A 587 -13.71 47.02 -26.28
C LYS A 587 -12.45 46.21 -25.97
N LYS A 588 -11.60 46.65 -25.04
CA LYS A 588 -10.38 45.93 -24.61
C LYS A 588 -10.74 44.61 -23.90
N GLU A 589 -11.76 44.62 -23.04
CA GLU A 589 -12.28 43.40 -22.40
C GLU A 589 -12.83 42.40 -23.43
N LYS A 590 -13.57 42.85 -24.44
CA LYS A 590 -14.05 42.02 -25.55
C LYS A 590 -12.90 41.41 -26.36
N GLU A 591 -11.90 42.20 -26.71
CA GLU A 591 -10.70 41.73 -27.44
C GLU A 591 -9.95 40.66 -26.62
N GLN A 592 -9.77 40.87 -25.31
CA GLN A 592 -9.11 39.93 -24.42
C GLN A 592 -9.93 38.64 -24.18
N LEU A 593 -11.25 38.74 -24.05
CA LEU A 593 -12.14 37.58 -23.98
C LEU A 593 -12.12 36.76 -25.29
N THR A 594 -12.05 37.42 -26.44
CA THR A 594 -11.96 36.74 -27.74
C THR A 594 -10.64 35.95 -27.85
N LEU A 595 -9.53 36.56 -27.42
CA LEU A 595 -8.21 35.92 -27.35
C LEU A 595 -8.21 34.70 -26.42
N ASN A 596 -8.84 34.79 -25.24
CA ASN A 596 -8.98 33.67 -24.31
C ASN A 596 -9.84 32.54 -24.89
N VAL A 597 -10.93 32.86 -25.59
CA VAL A 597 -11.80 31.88 -26.26
C VAL A 597 -11.04 31.12 -27.35
N ASP A 598 -10.22 31.80 -28.15
CA ASP A 598 -9.45 31.14 -29.21
C ASP A 598 -8.25 30.35 -28.66
N GLN A 599 -7.67 30.74 -27.53
CA GLN A 599 -6.72 29.90 -26.78
C GLN A 599 -7.40 28.62 -26.28
N LEU A 600 -8.56 28.72 -25.63
CA LEU A 600 -9.32 27.57 -25.12
C LEU A 600 -9.79 26.62 -26.25
N LYS A 601 -10.21 27.14 -27.40
CA LYS A 601 -10.51 26.32 -28.59
C LYS A 601 -9.28 25.54 -29.09
N ASN A 602 -8.11 26.18 -29.11
CA ASN A 602 -6.86 25.53 -29.53
C ASN A 602 -6.39 24.47 -28.52
N GLU A 603 -6.60 24.69 -27.22
CA GLU A 603 -6.38 23.65 -26.20
C GLU A 603 -7.38 22.48 -26.32
N ALA A 604 -8.65 22.78 -26.60
CA ALA A 604 -9.67 21.76 -26.83
C ALA A 604 -9.30 20.86 -28.02
N LYS A 605 -8.95 21.44 -29.18
CA LYS A 605 -8.47 20.68 -30.35
C LYS A 605 -7.26 19.81 -30.05
N LYS A 606 -6.25 20.34 -29.34
CA LYS A 606 -5.07 19.54 -28.95
C LYS A 606 -5.43 18.38 -28.03
N LYS A 607 -6.45 18.54 -27.17
CA LYS A 607 -6.97 17.45 -26.31
C LYS A 607 -7.78 16.44 -27.11
N GLU A 608 -8.58 16.85 -28.09
CA GLU A 608 -9.28 15.94 -29.02
C GLU A 608 -8.30 15.12 -29.86
N GLU A 609 -7.26 15.75 -30.42
CA GLU A 609 -6.19 15.07 -31.16
C GLU A 609 -5.41 14.08 -30.27
N ALA A 610 -5.08 14.48 -29.04
CA ALA A 610 -4.43 13.60 -28.06
C ALA A 610 -5.33 12.41 -27.67
N TYR A 611 -6.63 12.65 -27.50
CA TYR A 611 -7.62 11.60 -27.19
C TYR A 611 -7.79 10.63 -28.37
N ALA A 612 -7.90 11.12 -29.60
CA ALA A 612 -7.97 10.28 -30.80
C ALA A 612 -6.71 9.40 -30.96
N ASN A 613 -5.52 9.95 -30.68
CA ASN A 613 -4.28 9.19 -30.68
C ASN A 613 -4.25 8.13 -29.57
N GLN A 614 -4.72 8.45 -28.36
CA GLN A 614 -4.83 7.47 -27.26
C GLN A 614 -5.87 6.38 -27.55
N GLN A 615 -6.98 6.71 -28.20
CA GLN A 615 -8.02 5.76 -28.61
C GLN A 615 -7.47 4.77 -29.66
N SER A 616 -6.72 5.26 -30.64
CA SER A 616 -6.02 4.44 -31.64
C SER A 616 -4.98 3.50 -31.01
N GLU A 617 -4.16 4.01 -30.07
CA GLU A 617 -3.22 3.19 -29.30
C GLU A 617 -3.95 2.16 -28.42
N PHE A 618 -5.07 2.52 -27.80
CA PHE A 618 -5.89 1.59 -27.02
C PHE A 618 -6.44 0.45 -27.89
N GLU A 619 -6.97 0.75 -29.07
CA GLU A 619 -7.44 -0.26 -30.03
C GLU A 619 -6.30 -1.15 -30.52
N ARG A 620 -5.12 -0.59 -30.79
CA ARG A 620 -3.90 -1.34 -31.15
C ARG A 620 -3.45 -2.28 -30.03
N LEU A 621 -3.37 -1.79 -28.79
CA LEU A 621 -2.99 -2.58 -27.62
C LEU A 621 -4.03 -3.65 -27.29
N ASN A 622 -5.32 -3.35 -27.42
CA ASN A 622 -6.39 -4.31 -27.21
C ASN A 622 -6.35 -5.43 -28.26
N LYS A 623 -6.06 -5.10 -29.52
CA LYS A 623 -5.81 -6.10 -30.57
C LYS A 623 -4.61 -7.00 -30.23
N GLN A 624 -3.48 -6.42 -29.85
CA GLN A 624 -2.30 -7.19 -29.38
C GLN A 624 -2.62 -8.08 -28.17
N LEU A 625 -3.46 -7.60 -27.24
CA LEU A 625 -3.93 -8.36 -26.09
C LEU A 625 -4.84 -9.53 -26.50
N THR A 626 -5.70 -9.37 -27.50
CA THR A 626 -6.52 -10.48 -28.04
C THR A 626 -5.65 -11.53 -28.74
N GLU A 627 -4.71 -11.10 -29.59
CA GLU A 627 -3.78 -11.99 -30.29
C GLU A 627 -2.90 -12.78 -29.30
N ALA A 628 -2.35 -12.12 -28.27
CA ALA A 628 -1.58 -12.76 -27.22
C ALA A 628 -2.42 -13.73 -26.36
N ASN A 629 -3.69 -13.41 -26.08
CA ASN A 629 -4.58 -14.30 -25.34
C ASN A 629 -4.96 -15.54 -26.15
N ASP A 630 -5.17 -15.42 -27.46
CA ASP A 630 -5.47 -16.57 -28.32
C ASP A 630 -4.24 -17.44 -28.55
N GLU A 631 -3.05 -16.85 -28.67
CA GLU A 631 -1.80 -17.62 -28.70
C GLU A 631 -1.57 -18.37 -27.37
N ARG A 632 -1.82 -17.73 -26.22
CA ARG A 632 -1.80 -18.40 -24.90
C ARG A 632 -2.79 -19.57 -24.83
N LYS A 633 -3.99 -19.45 -25.40
CA LYS A 633 -4.97 -20.56 -25.49
C LYS A 633 -4.45 -21.71 -26.36
N LYS A 634 -3.81 -21.43 -27.50
CA LYS A 634 -3.18 -22.46 -28.36
C LYS A 634 -2.07 -23.19 -27.61
N GLN A 635 -1.16 -22.46 -26.96
CA GLN A 635 -0.07 -23.02 -26.18
C GLN A 635 -0.59 -23.88 -25.01
N MET A 636 -1.65 -23.47 -24.32
CA MET A 636 -2.28 -24.32 -23.29
C MET A 636 -2.88 -25.62 -23.87
N LYS A 637 -3.52 -25.58 -25.05
CA LYS A 637 -4.00 -26.80 -25.72
C LYS A 637 -2.86 -27.73 -26.13
N GLN A 638 -1.78 -27.18 -26.69
CA GLN A 638 -0.57 -27.96 -27.01
C GLN A 638 0.06 -28.59 -25.77
N LEU A 639 0.16 -27.84 -24.66
CA LEU A 639 0.65 -28.37 -23.39
C LEU A 639 -0.25 -29.50 -22.85
N GLN A 640 -1.57 -29.36 -22.93
CA GLN A 640 -2.52 -30.43 -22.56
C GLN A 640 -2.36 -31.67 -23.45
N GLN A 641 -2.15 -31.50 -24.75
CA GLN A 641 -1.87 -32.60 -25.67
C GLN A 641 -0.55 -33.31 -25.30
N VAL A 642 0.53 -32.56 -25.07
CA VAL A 642 1.84 -33.13 -24.67
C VAL A 642 1.75 -33.85 -23.32
N ILE A 643 0.95 -33.35 -22.37
CA ILE A 643 0.67 -34.04 -21.11
C ILE A 643 -0.09 -35.36 -21.36
N ALA A 644 -1.11 -35.36 -22.21
CA ALA A 644 -1.84 -36.57 -22.57
C ALA A 644 -0.94 -37.61 -23.28
N GLU A 645 -0.10 -37.16 -24.22
CA GLU A 645 0.88 -38.02 -24.91
C GLU A 645 1.92 -38.58 -23.92
N ARG A 646 2.43 -37.75 -23.00
CA ARG A 646 3.31 -38.20 -21.89
C ARG A 646 2.62 -39.25 -21.03
N ASP A 647 1.35 -39.09 -20.69
CA ASP A 647 0.63 -40.02 -19.81
C ASP A 647 0.31 -41.35 -20.50
N VAL A 648 0.03 -41.32 -21.81
CA VAL A 648 -0.06 -42.53 -22.64
C VAL A 648 1.29 -43.23 -22.73
N LEU A 649 2.38 -42.52 -23.02
CA LEU A 649 3.73 -43.09 -23.08
C LEU A 649 4.20 -43.63 -21.73
N GLY A 650 3.90 -42.92 -20.63
CA GLY A 650 4.17 -43.38 -19.26
C GLY A 650 3.42 -44.68 -18.95
N THR A 651 2.14 -44.76 -19.33
CA THR A 651 1.34 -45.99 -19.19
C THR A 651 1.91 -47.14 -20.03
N GLN A 652 2.37 -46.88 -21.26
CA GLN A 652 3.02 -47.89 -22.10
C GLN A 652 4.37 -48.34 -21.51
N LEU A 653 5.16 -47.42 -20.96
CA LEU A 653 6.46 -47.71 -20.35
C LEU A 653 6.32 -48.53 -19.07
N VAL A 654 5.30 -48.26 -18.24
CA VAL A 654 4.97 -49.12 -17.08
C VAL A 654 4.62 -50.53 -17.55
N ARG A 655 3.72 -50.69 -18.53
CA ARG A 655 3.37 -52.02 -19.08
C ARG A 655 4.58 -52.75 -19.65
N ARG A 656 5.46 -52.06 -20.37
CA ARG A 656 6.72 -52.64 -20.90
C ARG A 656 7.68 -53.06 -19.77
N ASN A 657 7.76 -52.30 -18.69
CA ASN A 657 8.55 -52.67 -17.51
C ASN A 657 7.96 -53.89 -16.79
N ASP A 658 6.63 -53.99 -16.67
CA ASP A 658 5.94 -55.17 -16.11
C ASP A 658 6.16 -56.41 -16.99
N GLU A 659 6.04 -56.27 -18.31
CA GLU A 659 6.38 -57.32 -19.29
C GLU A 659 7.85 -57.78 -19.15
N LEU A 660 8.80 -56.84 -19.01
CA LEU A 660 10.22 -57.13 -18.78
C LEU A 660 10.47 -57.84 -17.44
N ALA A 661 9.82 -57.42 -16.35
CA ALA A 661 9.92 -58.07 -15.05
C ALA A 661 9.42 -59.52 -15.09
N LEU A 662 8.29 -59.77 -15.77
CA LEU A 662 7.76 -61.11 -16.01
C LEU A 662 8.72 -61.97 -16.85
N LEU A 663 9.38 -61.39 -17.86
CA LEU A 663 10.40 -62.08 -18.65
C LEU A 663 11.66 -62.40 -17.84
N TYR A 664 12.12 -61.51 -16.95
CA TYR A 664 13.26 -61.76 -16.07
C TYR A 664 12.97 -62.89 -15.07
N GLU A 665 11.80 -62.91 -14.41
CA GLU A 665 11.44 -64.03 -13.53
C GLU A 665 11.24 -65.34 -14.32
N LYS A 666 10.68 -65.29 -15.53
CA LYS A 666 10.59 -66.47 -16.40
C LYS A 666 11.98 -67.02 -16.76
N LEU A 667 12.92 -66.15 -17.14
CA LEU A 667 14.30 -66.51 -17.47
C LEU A 667 15.03 -67.09 -16.24
N LYS A 668 14.83 -66.51 -15.06
CA LYS A 668 15.37 -66.99 -13.78
C LYS A 668 14.83 -68.37 -13.39
N ILE A 669 13.53 -68.64 -13.59
CA ILE A 669 12.92 -69.96 -13.40
C ILE A 669 13.48 -70.97 -14.41
N GLN A 670 13.60 -70.58 -15.69
CA GLN A 670 14.18 -71.43 -16.73
C GLN A 670 15.65 -71.75 -16.45
N GLN A 671 16.47 -70.78 -16.04
CA GLN A 671 17.87 -71.00 -15.66
C GLN A 671 17.98 -71.90 -14.42
N SER A 672 17.12 -71.72 -13.41
CA SER A 672 17.08 -72.62 -12.24
C SER A 672 16.74 -74.06 -12.64
N THR A 673 15.82 -74.22 -13.59
CA THR A 673 15.39 -75.53 -14.13
C THR A 673 16.51 -76.17 -14.96
N LEU A 674 17.16 -75.40 -15.82
CA LEU A 674 18.30 -75.84 -16.63
C LEU A 674 19.48 -76.26 -15.73
N ASN A 675 19.84 -75.46 -14.74
CA ASN A 675 20.92 -75.77 -13.80
C ASN A 675 20.65 -77.08 -13.03
N LYS A 676 19.39 -77.32 -12.61
CA LYS A 676 18.97 -78.58 -11.99
C LYS A 676 19.08 -79.76 -12.96
N GLY A 677 18.62 -79.59 -14.21
CA GLY A 677 18.72 -80.60 -15.26
C GLY A 677 20.17 -80.95 -15.61
N GLU A 678 21.04 -79.94 -15.74
CA GLU A 678 22.48 -80.14 -15.95
C GLU A 678 23.15 -80.89 -14.81
N LEU A 679 22.80 -80.57 -13.55
CA LEU A 679 23.39 -81.21 -12.37
C LEU A 679 22.94 -82.68 -12.29
N GLN A 680 21.65 -82.96 -12.56
CA GLN A 680 21.14 -84.33 -12.69
C GLN A 680 21.82 -85.08 -13.84
N TYR A 681 21.98 -84.46 -15.01
CA TYR A 681 22.67 -85.06 -16.16
C TYR A 681 24.15 -85.36 -15.87
N LYS A 682 24.87 -84.45 -15.20
CA LYS A 682 26.24 -84.67 -14.72
C LYS A 682 26.31 -85.85 -13.74
N SER A 683 25.36 -85.96 -12.81
CA SER A 683 25.24 -87.14 -11.93
C SER A 683 25.05 -88.42 -12.73
N ARG A 684 24.15 -88.44 -13.73
CA ARG A 684 23.93 -89.62 -14.59
C ARG A 684 25.12 -89.98 -15.46
N LEU A 685 25.93 -89.00 -15.89
CA LEU A 685 27.19 -89.27 -16.59
C LEU A 685 28.22 -89.93 -15.67
N GLU A 686 28.29 -89.55 -14.40
CA GLU A 686 29.20 -90.18 -13.43
C GLU A 686 28.68 -91.58 -13.02
N ASP A 687 27.36 -91.76 -12.79
CA ASP A 687 26.75 -93.09 -12.62
C ASP A 687 27.13 -94.03 -13.79
N LEU A 688 26.99 -93.53 -15.03
CA LEU A 688 27.29 -94.27 -16.26
C LEU A 688 28.80 -94.50 -16.46
N ARG A 689 29.66 -93.65 -15.89
CA ARG A 689 31.11 -93.86 -15.83
C ARG A 689 31.47 -94.96 -14.84
N ILE A 690 30.88 -94.95 -13.65
CA ILE A 690 31.05 -95.98 -12.62
C ILE A 690 30.60 -97.33 -13.18
N LEU A 691 29.40 -97.40 -13.75
CA LEU A 691 28.88 -98.61 -14.41
C LEU A 691 29.78 -99.09 -15.57
N LYS A 692 30.40 -98.19 -16.35
CA LYS A 692 31.38 -98.57 -17.38
C LYS A 692 32.68 -99.12 -16.79
N LEU A 693 33.14 -98.64 -15.64
CA LEU A 693 34.30 -99.18 -14.94
C LEU A 693 33.99 -100.56 -14.35
N GLU A 694 32.82 -100.73 -13.74
CA GLU A 694 32.36 -102.00 -13.19
C GLU A 694 32.12 -103.05 -14.29
N LEU A 695 31.53 -102.65 -15.42
CA LEU A 695 31.37 -103.53 -16.59
C LEU A 695 32.72 -103.90 -17.23
N LYS A 696 33.75 -103.04 -17.16
CA LYS A 696 35.13 -103.41 -17.52
C LYS A 696 35.72 -104.42 -16.54
N LYS A 697 35.54 -104.22 -15.23
CA LYS A 697 35.97 -105.14 -14.17
C LYS A 697 35.34 -106.52 -14.36
N LEU A 698 34.01 -106.59 -14.50
CA LEU A 698 33.26 -107.83 -14.73
C LEU A 698 33.65 -108.52 -16.05
N ARG A 699 33.95 -107.77 -17.11
CA ARG A 699 34.49 -108.35 -18.36
C ARG A 699 35.89 -108.94 -18.18
N HIS A 700 36.75 -108.29 -17.40
CA HIS A 700 38.08 -108.82 -17.07
C HIS A 700 37.98 -110.07 -16.19
N GLU A 701 37.16 -110.04 -15.14
CA GLU A 701 36.86 -111.21 -14.29
C GLU A 701 36.31 -112.37 -15.13
N LYS A 702 35.33 -112.13 -16.00
CA LYS A 702 34.83 -113.13 -16.96
C LYS A 702 35.96 -113.71 -17.83
N GLY A 703 36.85 -112.87 -18.36
CA GLY A 703 38.03 -113.31 -19.10
C GLY A 703 38.89 -114.28 -18.28
N THR A 704 39.31 -113.87 -17.08
CA THR A 704 40.14 -114.72 -16.21
C THR A 704 39.46 -116.01 -15.76
N LEU A 705 38.12 -116.03 -15.67
CA LEU A 705 37.35 -117.25 -15.42
C LEU A 705 37.26 -118.13 -16.66
N GLN A 706 37.12 -117.54 -17.84
CA GLN A 706 37.12 -118.27 -19.11
C GLN A 706 38.48 -118.91 -19.41
N ASP A 707 39.59 -118.23 -19.09
CA ASP A 707 40.96 -118.78 -19.17
C ASP A 707 41.14 -119.98 -18.22
N LYS A 708 40.61 -119.89 -16.99
CA LYS A 708 40.58 -121.02 -16.03
C LYS A 708 39.74 -122.19 -16.54
N VAL A 709 38.62 -121.92 -17.23
CA VAL A 709 37.80 -122.97 -17.85
C VAL A 709 38.53 -123.63 -19.02
N SER A 710 39.26 -122.91 -19.87
CA SER A 710 40.10 -123.54 -20.91
C SER A 710 41.19 -124.45 -20.32
N ASN A 711 41.85 -124.03 -19.23
CA ASN A 711 42.80 -124.90 -18.51
C ASN A 711 42.14 -126.17 -17.93
N THR A 712 40.81 -126.22 -17.80
CA THR A 712 40.11 -127.40 -17.28
C THR A 712 40.17 -128.57 -18.26
N ASP A 713 40.24 -128.33 -19.58
CA ASP A 713 40.39 -129.42 -20.56
C ASP A 713 41.82 -129.95 -20.65
N ASP A 714 42.84 -129.11 -20.43
CA ASP A 714 44.22 -129.56 -20.26
C ASP A 714 44.40 -130.32 -18.93
N LEU A 715 43.75 -129.89 -17.85
CA LEU A 715 43.67 -130.67 -16.60
C LEU A 715 42.95 -132.02 -16.78
N LYS A 716 41.92 -132.11 -17.64
CA LYS A 716 41.33 -133.42 -18.00
C LYS A 716 42.30 -134.28 -18.79
N ARG A 717 43.08 -133.71 -19.72
CA ARG A 717 44.12 -134.44 -20.47
C ARG A 717 45.21 -134.97 -19.57
N GLU A 718 45.68 -134.16 -18.61
CA GLU A 718 46.56 -134.58 -17.51
C GLU A 718 45.96 -135.75 -16.72
N VAL A 719 44.70 -135.64 -16.27
CA VAL A 719 44.02 -136.74 -15.55
C VAL A 719 43.94 -138.01 -16.39
N PHE A 720 43.59 -137.93 -17.68
CA PHE A 720 43.60 -139.09 -18.58
C PHE A 720 45.01 -139.64 -18.83
N HIS A 721 46.04 -138.79 -18.87
CA HIS A 721 47.43 -139.20 -18.99
C HIS A 721 47.86 -140.00 -17.76
N VAL A 722 47.67 -139.45 -16.57
CA VAL A 722 47.97 -140.09 -15.27
C VAL A 722 47.16 -141.37 -15.09
N GLN A 723 45.87 -141.41 -15.48
CA GLN A 723 45.08 -142.64 -15.47
C GLN A 723 45.66 -143.71 -16.42
N ARG A 724 46.13 -143.32 -17.61
CA ARG A 724 46.75 -144.25 -18.57
C ARG A 724 48.11 -144.76 -18.09
N GLU A 725 48.90 -143.92 -17.43
CA GLU A 725 50.16 -144.33 -16.79
C GLU A 725 49.91 -145.26 -15.60
N LEU A 726 48.96 -144.93 -14.73
CA LEU A 726 48.52 -145.81 -13.63
C LEU A 726 48.05 -147.18 -14.15
N LEU A 727 47.36 -147.22 -15.29
CA LEU A 727 46.88 -148.46 -15.88
C LEU A 727 48.03 -149.25 -16.54
N ARG A 728 49.02 -148.59 -17.14
CA ARG A 728 50.27 -149.23 -17.60
C ARG A 728 51.05 -149.83 -16.45
N GLU A 729 51.25 -149.10 -15.36
CA GLU A 729 51.99 -149.59 -14.20
C GLU A 729 51.23 -150.71 -13.48
N ARG A 730 49.89 -150.68 -13.40
CA ARG A 730 49.09 -151.83 -12.93
C ARG A 730 49.25 -153.07 -13.81
N THR A 731 49.29 -152.91 -15.14
CA THR A 731 49.56 -154.03 -16.07
C THR A 731 51.00 -154.54 -15.92
N ARG A 732 51.95 -153.65 -15.67
CA ARG A 732 53.35 -153.99 -15.41
C ARG A 732 53.54 -154.75 -14.10
N CYS A 733 52.86 -154.32 -13.03
CA CYS A 733 52.81 -155.06 -11.77
C CYS A 733 52.24 -156.46 -12.00
N ARG A 734 51.13 -156.60 -12.74
CA ARG A 734 50.58 -157.92 -13.10
C ARG A 734 51.53 -158.79 -13.89
N ALA A 735 52.21 -158.24 -14.89
CA ALA A 735 53.19 -158.99 -15.67
C ALA A 735 54.38 -159.45 -14.79
N LEU A 736 54.82 -158.60 -13.85
CA LEU A 736 55.87 -158.95 -12.88
C LEU A 736 55.37 -159.95 -11.82
N GLU A 737 54.09 -159.93 -11.46
CA GLU A 737 53.44 -160.93 -10.60
C GLU A 737 53.35 -162.29 -11.32
N GLU A 738 52.97 -162.32 -12.61
CA GLU A 738 52.97 -163.53 -13.45
C GLU A 738 54.39 -164.07 -13.71
N GLU A 739 55.40 -163.20 -13.89
CA GLU A 739 56.83 -163.59 -13.95
C GLU A 739 57.35 -164.13 -12.60
N LEU A 740 56.76 -163.72 -11.46
CA LEU A 740 57.05 -164.26 -10.13
C LEU A 740 56.39 -165.62 -9.88
N GLU A 741 55.24 -165.89 -10.51
CA GLU A 741 54.50 -167.16 -10.37
C GLU A 741 55.14 -168.33 -11.15
N ASN A 742 55.99 -168.07 -12.15
CA ASN A 742 56.70 -169.10 -12.94
C ASN A 742 58.23 -168.84 -13.04
N PRO A 743 59.05 -169.27 -12.07
CA PRO A 743 60.49 -168.99 -12.03
C PRO A 743 61.31 -169.88 -13.00
N MET A 744 61.29 -169.58 -14.30
CA MET A 744 62.19 -170.21 -15.29
C MET A 744 63.55 -169.50 -15.35
N ASN A 745 64.38 -169.76 -14.35
CA ASN A 745 65.65 -169.06 -14.14
C ASN A 745 66.80 -169.70 -14.94
N VAL A 746 67.31 -169.02 -15.99
CA VAL A 746 68.59 -169.38 -16.65
C VAL A 746 69.44 -168.13 -16.93
N HIS A 747 70.22 -167.73 -15.92
CA HIS A 747 71.53 -167.04 -15.97
C HIS A 747 71.74 -165.80 -16.89
N ARG A 748 72.01 -164.61 -16.33
CA ARG A 748 73.32 -164.13 -15.77
C ARG A 748 74.14 -163.28 -16.76
N TRP A 749 73.89 -161.96 -16.75
CA TRP A 749 74.70 -160.84 -17.30
C TRP A 749 74.92 -160.76 -18.83
N ARG A 750 74.51 -159.63 -19.44
CA ARG A 750 75.23 -159.01 -20.58
C ARG A 750 75.04 -157.49 -20.65
N LYS A 751 76.03 -156.80 -21.23
CA LYS A 751 76.35 -155.36 -21.12
C LYS A 751 75.33 -154.39 -21.76
N LEU A 752 75.33 -153.15 -21.26
CA LEU A 752 74.91 -151.96 -22.02
C LEU A 752 75.86 -151.72 -23.20
N GLU A 753 75.31 -151.29 -24.34
CA GLU A 753 76.02 -150.48 -25.32
C GLU A 753 75.22 -149.18 -25.54
N GLY A 754 75.80 -148.09 -25.03
CA GLY A 754 75.39 -146.73 -25.40
C GLY A 754 76.48 -146.10 -26.27
N SER A 755 76.14 -145.01 -26.95
CA SER A 755 77.11 -144.10 -27.56
C SER A 755 76.50 -142.71 -27.61
N ASP A 756 76.79 -141.90 -26.59
CA ASP A 756 76.37 -140.51 -26.49
C ASP A 756 77.23 -139.62 -27.42
N PRO A 757 76.64 -138.65 -28.14
CA PRO A 757 77.39 -137.60 -28.84
C PRO A 757 78.20 -136.74 -27.85
N SER A 758 79.41 -136.32 -28.26
CA SER A 758 80.35 -135.69 -27.34
C SER A 758 79.86 -134.32 -26.81
N THR A 759 80.19 -134.03 -25.55
CA THR A 759 79.90 -132.74 -24.88
C THR A 759 80.40 -131.51 -25.66
N PHE A 760 81.42 -131.66 -26.50
CA PHE A 760 81.95 -130.60 -27.35
C PHE A 760 80.95 -130.12 -28.41
N GLU A 761 80.17 -131.03 -29.02
CA GLU A 761 79.14 -130.67 -30.01
C GLU A 761 77.99 -129.89 -29.35
N LEU A 762 77.61 -130.31 -28.12
CA LEU A 762 76.61 -129.60 -27.32
C LEU A 762 77.09 -128.19 -26.94
N ILE A 763 78.35 -128.06 -26.50
CA ILE A 763 78.95 -126.77 -26.13
C ILE A 763 79.06 -125.83 -27.34
N GLN A 764 79.50 -126.33 -28.51
CA GLN A 764 79.49 -125.52 -29.74
C GLN A 764 78.08 -125.04 -30.07
N LYS A 765 77.07 -125.93 -30.00
CA LYS A 765 75.68 -125.58 -30.31
C LYS A 765 75.11 -124.55 -29.33
N ILE A 766 75.45 -124.66 -28.04
CA ILE A 766 75.10 -123.67 -27.01
C ILE A 766 75.75 -122.31 -27.31
N GLN A 767 77.06 -122.27 -27.62
CA GLN A 767 77.75 -121.02 -27.93
C GLN A 767 77.23 -120.35 -29.22
N LEU A 768 76.88 -121.13 -30.25
CA LEU A 768 76.28 -120.64 -31.49
C LEU A 768 74.88 -120.06 -31.25
N LEU A 769 74.08 -120.72 -30.42
CA LEU A 769 72.76 -120.23 -30.00
C LEU A 769 72.86 -119.00 -29.10
N GLN A 770 73.82 -118.93 -28.17
CA GLN A 770 74.08 -117.75 -27.34
C GLN A 770 74.50 -116.54 -28.18
N LYS A 771 75.40 -116.70 -29.16
CA LYS A 771 75.72 -115.61 -30.11
C LYS A 771 74.50 -115.15 -30.89
N ARG A 772 73.68 -116.07 -31.43
CA ARG A 772 72.42 -115.73 -32.12
C ARG A 772 71.42 -115.01 -31.22
N LEU A 773 71.34 -115.42 -29.94
CA LEU A 773 70.46 -114.80 -28.95
C LEU A 773 70.90 -113.36 -28.68
N ILE A 774 72.20 -113.13 -28.44
CA ILE A 774 72.77 -111.79 -28.22
C ILE A 774 72.46 -110.87 -29.40
N THR A 775 72.75 -111.29 -30.64
CA THR A 775 72.45 -110.49 -31.83
C THR A 775 70.95 -110.20 -31.99
N LYS A 776 70.06 -111.13 -31.58
CA LYS A 776 68.62 -110.88 -31.59
C LYS A 776 68.14 -109.98 -30.46
N THR A 777 68.74 -110.02 -29.27
CA THR A 777 68.46 -109.02 -28.24
C THR A 777 68.96 -107.63 -28.63
N GLU A 778 70.10 -107.51 -29.32
CA GLU A 778 70.58 -106.23 -29.87
C GLU A 778 69.63 -105.68 -30.95
N GLU A 779 69.15 -106.51 -31.88
CA GLU A 779 68.10 -106.11 -32.84
C GLU A 779 66.79 -105.66 -32.15
N VAL A 780 66.38 -106.32 -31.07
CA VAL A 780 65.16 -105.96 -30.33
C VAL A 780 65.35 -104.63 -29.62
N VAL A 781 66.47 -104.42 -28.92
CA VAL A 781 66.79 -103.13 -28.26
C VAL A 781 66.88 -102.00 -29.28
N GLN A 782 67.49 -102.22 -30.44
CA GLN A 782 67.51 -101.22 -31.53
C GLN A 782 66.10 -100.90 -32.04
N LYS A 783 65.22 -101.89 -32.19
CA LYS A 783 63.82 -101.68 -32.59
C LYS A 783 62.99 -100.99 -31.51
N GLU A 784 63.19 -101.31 -30.23
CA GLU A 784 62.53 -100.62 -29.11
C GLU A 784 62.95 -99.15 -29.02
N LEU A 785 64.23 -98.86 -29.21
CA LEU A 785 64.75 -97.49 -29.21
C LEU A 785 64.17 -96.68 -30.40
N LEU A 786 64.08 -97.31 -31.57
CA LEU A 786 63.46 -96.71 -32.76
C LEU A 786 61.93 -96.56 -32.60
N ILE A 787 61.27 -97.45 -31.88
CA ILE A 787 59.85 -97.29 -31.47
C ILE A 787 59.72 -96.11 -30.50
N GLN A 788 60.56 -95.98 -29.47
CA GLN A 788 60.51 -94.84 -28.54
C GLN A 788 60.75 -93.49 -29.24
N GLU A 789 61.64 -93.44 -30.24
CA GLU A 789 61.82 -92.26 -31.09
C GLU A 789 60.57 -91.96 -31.91
N LYS A 790 59.96 -92.98 -32.55
CA LYS A 790 58.71 -92.80 -33.31
C LYS A 790 57.52 -92.44 -32.42
N GLU A 791 57.46 -92.94 -31.18
CA GLU A 791 56.44 -92.58 -30.20
C GLU A 791 56.62 -91.15 -29.67
N LYS A 792 57.86 -90.70 -29.42
CA LYS A 792 58.15 -89.29 -29.13
C LYS A 792 57.75 -88.40 -30.30
N LEU A 793 58.16 -88.75 -31.53
CA LEU A 793 57.81 -87.99 -32.73
C LEU A 793 56.29 -87.96 -32.96
N TYR A 794 55.60 -89.08 -32.72
CA TYR A 794 54.13 -89.17 -32.79
C TYR A 794 53.46 -88.36 -31.67
N ALA A 795 54.00 -88.33 -30.46
CA ALA A 795 53.49 -87.51 -29.36
C ALA A 795 53.72 -86.01 -29.60
N GLU A 796 54.84 -85.62 -30.23
CA GLU A 796 55.11 -84.25 -30.65
C GLU A 796 54.23 -83.85 -31.84
N LEU A 797 54.10 -84.68 -32.89
CA LEU A 797 53.12 -84.44 -33.96
C LEU A 797 51.70 -84.36 -33.41
N LYS A 798 51.30 -85.21 -32.45
CA LYS A 798 49.97 -85.17 -31.83
C LYS A 798 49.77 -83.93 -30.96
N ARG A 799 50.82 -83.40 -30.32
CA ARG A 799 50.81 -82.10 -29.62
C ARG A 799 50.76 -80.92 -30.59
N ILE A 800 51.39 -81.02 -31.76
CA ILE A 800 51.35 -80.00 -32.83
C ILE A 800 49.97 -80.01 -33.50
N LEU A 801 49.43 -81.18 -33.85
CA LEU A 801 48.11 -81.36 -34.45
C LEU A 801 46.98 -80.95 -33.50
N ALA A 802 47.14 -81.19 -32.18
CA ALA A 802 46.21 -80.69 -31.16
C ALA A 802 46.39 -79.18 -30.84
N ARG A 803 47.43 -78.53 -31.40
CA ARG A 803 47.65 -77.07 -31.31
C ARG A 803 47.33 -76.32 -32.60
N GLN A 804 47.23 -77.02 -33.73
CA GLN A 804 46.69 -76.44 -34.96
C GLN A 804 45.16 -76.49 -34.91
N PRO A 805 44.45 -75.35 -34.98
CA PRO A 805 43.01 -75.36 -35.18
C PRO A 805 42.71 -76.06 -36.52
N GLY A 806 41.71 -76.94 -36.54
CA GLY A 806 41.22 -77.54 -37.79
C GLY A 806 40.75 -76.46 -38.78
N PRO A 807 40.65 -76.74 -40.10
CA PRO A 807 40.40 -75.72 -41.12
C PRO A 807 39.17 -74.84 -40.81
N GLU A 808 38.06 -75.41 -40.34
CA GLU A 808 36.88 -74.64 -39.89
C GLU A 808 37.17 -73.69 -38.71
N VAL A 809 38.00 -74.12 -37.75
CA VAL A 809 38.37 -73.31 -36.57
C VAL A 809 39.40 -72.25 -36.95
N ALA A 810 40.25 -72.50 -37.94
CA ALA A 810 41.18 -71.52 -38.50
C ALA A 810 40.43 -70.43 -39.30
N GLU A 811 39.41 -70.83 -40.07
CA GLU A 811 38.54 -69.91 -40.81
C GLU A 811 37.64 -69.10 -39.86
N GLN A 812 37.07 -69.73 -38.83
CA GLN A 812 36.39 -69.02 -37.74
C GLN A 812 37.35 -68.09 -36.97
N LEU A 813 38.61 -68.47 -36.73
CA LEU A 813 39.61 -67.57 -36.13
C LEU A 813 39.96 -66.40 -37.04
N SER A 814 39.97 -66.58 -38.37
CA SER A 814 40.15 -65.49 -39.34
C SER A 814 38.97 -64.51 -39.28
N ILE A 815 37.73 -65.03 -39.34
CA ILE A 815 36.50 -64.24 -39.21
C ILE A 815 36.43 -63.54 -37.85
N TYR A 816 36.78 -64.21 -36.75
CA TYR A 816 36.83 -63.59 -35.44
C TYR A 816 37.99 -62.59 -35.30
N GLN A 817 39.14 -62.77 -35.97
CA GLN A 817 40.21 -61.76 -36.01
C GLN A 817 39.82 -60.54 -36.85
N GLU A 818 39.11 -60.70 -37.97
CA GLU A 818 38.56 -59.58 -38.73
C GLU A 818 37.46 -58.87 -37.95
N THR A 819 36.55 -59.62 -37.33
CA THR A 819 35.49 -59.07 -36.46
C THR A 819 36.09 -58.35 -35.26
N LEU A 820 37.15 -58.90 -34.65
CA LEU A 820 37.84 -58.28 -33.52
C LEU A 820 38.71 -57.10 -33.96
N LYS A 821 39.30 -57.10 -35.17
CA LYS A 821 39.90 -55.89 -35.78
C LYS A 821 38.86 -54.81 -36.05
N ALA A 822 37.70 -55.17 -36.61
CA ALA A 822 36.60 -54.25 -36.87
C ALA A 822 36.03 -53.68 -35.57
N LYS A 823 35.82 -54.52 -34.55
CA LYS A 823 35.40 -54.11 -33.20
C LYS A 823 36.47 -53.31 -32.47
N THR A 824 37.76 -53.61 -32.67
CA THR A 824 38.87 -52.77 -32.15
C THR A 824 38.95 -51.43 -32.88
N LYS A 825 38.61 -51.38 -34.18
CA LYS A 825 38.52 -50.12 -34.94
C LYS A 825 37.30 -49.29 -34.51
N GLN A 826 36.16 -49.94 -34.25
CA GLN A 826 34.99 -49.30 -33.61
C GLN A 826 35.30 -48.84 -32.18
N LEU A 827 35.99 -49.63 -31.37
CA LEU A 827 36.44 -49.24 -30.03
C LEU A 827 37.48 -48.13 -30.06
N LYS A 828 38.35 -48.05 -31.08
CA LYS A 828 39.24 -46.90 -31.28
C LYS A 828 38.48 -45.65 -31.73
N ALA A 829 37.45 -45.79 -32.56
CA ALA A 829 36.57 -44.69 -32.93
C ALA A 829 35.78 -44.18 -31.70
N LEU A 830 35.14 -45.07 -30.95
CA LEU A 830 34.48 -44.77 -29.68
C LEU A 830 35.45 -44.23 -28.62
N ALA A 831 36.69 -44.72 -28.55
CA ALA A 831 37.70 -44.14 -27.65
C ALA A 831 38.18 -42.77 -28.13
N SER A 832 38.21 -42.48 -29.44
CA SER A 832 38.46 -41.12 -29.94
C SER A 832 37.27 -40.19 -29.76
N GLU A 833 36.03 -40.70 -29.83
CA GLU A 833 34.81 -39.96 -29.49
C GLU A 833 34.76 -39.69 -27.98
N VAL A 834 35.07 -40.69 -27.13
CA VAL A 834 35.19 -40.52 -25.68
C VAL A 834 36.32 -39.55 -25.35
N ASN A 835 37.51 -39.65 -25.94
CA ASN A 835 38.57 -38.67 -25.74
C ASN A 835 38.18 -37.26 -26.25
N MET A 836 37.39 -37.16 -27.32
CA MET A 836 36.85 -35.87 -27.78
C MET A 836 35.82 -35.32 -26.78
N TYR A 837 34.94 -36.16 -26.24
CA TYR A 837 33.98 -35.76 -25.21
C TYR A 837 34.66 -35.47 -23.86
N GLU A 838 35.72 -36.17 -23.48
CA GLU A 838 36.56 -35.86 -22.32
C GLU A 838 37.31 -34.53 -22.54
N SER A 839 37.84 -34.28 -23.74
CA SER A 839 38.42 -32.98 -24.10
C SER A 839 37.39 -31.85 -24.10
N GLN A 840 36.16 -32.09 -24.56
CA GLN A 840 35.06 -31.11 -24.47
C GLN A 840 34.61 -30.91 -23.02
N ILE A 841 34.57 -31.97 -22.21
CA ILE A 841 34.28 -31.89 -20.77
C ILE A 841 35.39 -31.12 -20.05
N ASP A 842 36.65 -31.27 -20.44
CA ASP A 842 37.78 -30.51 -19.87
C ASP A 842 37.83 -29.07 -20.38
N GLU A 843 37.45 -28.79 -21.63
CA GLU A 843 37.16 -27.44 -22.12
C GLU A 843 35.99 -26.80 -21.35
N TYR A 844 34.89 -27.51 -21.13
CA TYR A 844 33.77 -27.02 -20.32
C TYR A 844 34.14 -26.86 -18.85
N LYS A 845 34.97 -27.74 -18.26
CA LYS A 845 35.54 -27.51 -16.91
C LYS A 845 36.41 -26.26 -16.90
N TYR A 846 37.24 -26.05 -17.92
CA TYR A 846 38.08 -24.85 -18.04
C TYR A 846 37.25 -23.57 -18.24
N GLU A 847 36.16 -23.62 -19.01
CA GLU A 847 35.20 -22.52 -19.13
C GLU A 847 34.43 -22.27 -17.83
N ILE A 848 34.01 -23.32 -17.12
CA ILE A 848 33.40 -23.22 -15.78
C ILE A 848 34.41 -22.62 -14.79
N ASP A 849 35.68 -23.01 -14.84
CA ASP A 849 36.74 -22.45 -13.98
C ASP A 849 37.05 -20.99 -14.36
N LYS A 850 37.04 -20.66 -15.64
CA LYS A 850 37.21 -19.29 -16.16
C LYS A 850 36.03 -18.41 -15.76
N LEU A 851 34.80 -18.90 -15.88
CA LEU A 851 33.58 -18.22 -15.43
C LEU A 851 33.55 -18.10 -13.91
N ASN A 852 33.98 -19.11 -13.16
CA ASN A 852 34.13 -19.05 -11.70
C ASN A 852 35.21 -18.02 -11.30
N ARG A 853 36.35 -17.97 -11.99
CA ARG A 853 37.38 -16.93 -11.77
C ARG A 853 36.85 -15.53 -12.10
N GLN A 854 36.11 -15.37 -13.20
CA GLN A 854 35.44 -14.11 -13.53
C GLN A 854 34.36 -13.75 -12.50
N LEU A 855 33.62 -14.71 -11.96
CA LEU A 855 32.62 -14.50 -10.92
C LEU A 855 33.26 -14.20 -9.55
N ILE A 856 34.44 -14.77 -9.26
CA ILE A 856 35.29 -14.41 -8.12
C ILE A 856 35.88 -13.01 -8.31
N GLU A 857 36.34 -12.64 -9.51
CA GLU A 857 36.78 -11.28 -9.81
C GLU A 857 35.65 -10.26 -9.72
N VAL A 858 34.46 -10.58 -10.22
CA VAL A 858 33.26 -9.73 -10.08
C VAL A 858 32.84 -9.63 -8.62
N ARG A 859 32.93 -10.72 -7.84
CA ARG A 859 32.75 -10.66 -6.38
C ARG A 859 33.83 -9.80 -5.71
N GLN A 860 35.10 -9.91 -6.08
CA GLN A 860 36.17 -9.07 -5.54
C GLN A 860 35.97 -7.60 -5.93
N LYS A 861 35.65 -7.29 -7.18
CA LYS A 861 35.31 -5.94 -7.66
C LYS A 861 34.08 -5.41 -6.91
N TYR A 862 33.04 -6.22 -6.69
CA TYR A 862 31.87 -5.88 -5.87
C TYR A 862 32.24 -5.64 -4.39
N PHE A 863 33.07 -6.48 -3.78
CA PHE A 863 33.53 -6.28 -2.40
C PHE A 863 34.48 -5.08 -2.26
N ILE A 864 35.30 -4.77 -3.26
CA ILE A 864 36.15 -3.57 -3.30
C ILE A 864 35.28 -2.32 -3.49
N GLN A 865 34.27 -2.36 -4.36
CA GLN A 865 33.28 -1.30 -4.54
C GLN A 865 32.49 -1.05 -3.24
N LYS A 866 32.00 -2.12 -2.60
CA LYS A 866 31.26 -2.08 -1.34
C LYS A 866 32.13 -1.67 -0.15
N LYS A 867 33.44 -2.00 -0.17
CA LYS A 867 34.43 -1.50 0.79
C LYS A 867 34.74 -0.02 0.55
N LYS A 868 34.80 0.45 -0.70
CA LYS A 868 34.87 1.88 -1.02
C LYS A 868 33.62 2.62 -0.54
N GLU A 869 32.42 2.11 -0.81
CA GLU A 869 31.15 2.69 -0.35
C GLU A 869 31.04 2.72 1.19
N ASN A 870 31.51 1.69 1.89
CA ASN A 870 31.57 1.71 3.34
C ASN A 870 32.63 2.71 3.85
N MET A 871 33.77 2.86 3.18
CA MET A 871 34.78 3.87 3.54
C MET A 871 34.33 5.30 3.24
N THR A 872 33.52 5.54 2.21
CA THR A 872 32.90 6.86 1.99
C THR A 872 31.81 7.14 3.01
N LYS A 873 30.94 6.16 3.33
CA LYS A 873 29.93 6.28 4.39
C LYS A 873 30.55 6.48 5.77
N GLU A 874 31.68 5.84 6.08
CA GLU A 874 32.38 6.05 7.35
C GLU A 874 33.09 7.42 7.39
N LYS A 875 33.60 7.93 6.25
CA LYS A 875 34.07 9.32 6.15
C LYS A 875 32.94 10.32 6.35
N GLU A 876 31.78 10.12 5.73
CA GLU A 876 30.58 10.95 5.92
C GLU A 876 30.09 10.91 7.37
N ARG A 877 30.17 9.74 8.03
CA ARG A 877 29.83 9.56 9.45
C ARG A 877 30.83 10.26 10.39
N ILE A 878 32.13 10.19 10.11
CA ILE A 878 33.16 10.94 10.85
C ILE A 878 32.98 12.45 10.65
N GLN A 879 32.60 12.88 9.45
CA GLN A 879 32.34 14.30 9.15
C GLN A 879 31.07 14.80 9.85
N GLN A 880 30.04 13.97 10.00
CA GLN A 880 28.86 14.27 10.85
C GLN A 880 29.21 14.29 12.36
N LEU A 881 30.10 13.41 12.82
CA LEU A 881 30.58 13.44 14.22
C LEU A 881 31.45 14.68 14.52
N GLN A 882 32.30 15.11 13.58
CA GLN A 882 33.09 16.36 13.72
C GLN A 882 32.22 17.63 13.70
N MET A 883 31.04 17.57 13.07
CA MET A 883 30.08 18.68 13.07
C MET A 883 29.21 18.74 14.35
N THR A 884 29.35 17.76 15.27
CA THR A 884 28.63 17.68 16.55
C THR A 884 29.55 17.93 17.77
N GLN A 885 30.81 18.33 17.56
CA GLN A 885 31.77 18.73 18.61
C GLN A 885 32.48 20.06 18.30
N GLN A 886 31.76 21.02 17.75
CA GLN A 886 32.00 22.42 18.11
C GLN A 886 31.03 22.79 19.25
N ILE A 887 31.45 23.68 20.15
CA ILE A 887 30.77 24.06 21.41
C ILE A 887 30.96 23.05 22.56
N GLN A 888 32.20 22.98 23.07
CA GLN A 888 32.44 23.18 24.51
C GLN A 888 33.85 23.70 24.75
N THR A 889 33.98 24.66 25.66
CA THR A 889 35.13 25.56 25.80
C THR A 889 35.92 25.33 27.08
N ALA A 890 37.22 25.63 27.00
CA ALA A 890 38.08 26.15 28.07
C ALA A 890 38.48 25.23 29.25
N SER A 891 39.77 25.35 29.60
CA SER A 891 40.58 24.65 30.63
C SER A 891 41.02 23.22 30.24
N GLY A 892 42.30 22.85 30.24
CA GLY A 892 43.53 23.50 30.67
C GLY A 892 44.57 22.43 31.05
N ILE A 893 45.47 22.10 30.10
CA ILE A 893 46.93 21.79 30.23
C ILE A 893 47.46 21.18 31.56
N PRO A 894 48.42 20.22 31.61
CA PRO A 894 49.09 19.34 30.61
C PRO A 894 48.96 17.81 30.95
N ILE A 895 49.61 16.79 30.33
CA ILE A 895 51.04 16.39 30.45
C ILE A 895 51.44 15.26 29.45
N GLN A 896 52.67 15.37 28.94
CA GLN A 896 53.60 14.38 28.33
C GLN A 896 53.20 13.53 27.10
N GLN A 897 53.63 14.07 25.95
CA GLN A 897 54.74 13.61 25.09
C GLN A 897 54.76 12.22 24.42
N PRO A 898 55.33 12.13 23.19
CA PRO A 898 55.25 10.96 22.31
C PRO A 898 56.56 10.16 22.25
N ILE A 899 56.52 8.99 21.59
CA ILE A 899 57.63 8.47 20.78
C ILE A 899 57.05 7.59 19.66
N ASP A 900 57.76 7.62 18.53
CA ASP A 900 57.32 7.11 17.23
C ASP A 900 57.90 5.71 16.92
N LEU A 901 57.18 4.99 16.06
CA LEU A 901 57.70 4.07 15.03
C LEU A 901 58.41 2.72 15.36
N ILE A 902 58.09 1.77 14.46
CA ILE A 902 58.82 0.55 14.03
C ILE A 902 58.45 -0.82 14.69
N GLN A 903 58.20 -1.77 13.77
CA GLN A 903 58.02 -3.23 13.93
C GLN A 903 59.25 -3.91 14.61
N PRO A 904 59.22 -5.15 15.15
CA PRO A 904 58.52 -6.31 14.55
C PRO A 904 58.08 -7.49 15.45
N ASN A 905 57.52 -8.52 14.79
CA ASN A 905 57.63 -9.98 15.07
C ASN A 905 57.27 -10.58 16.46
N ARG A 906 56.42 -11.63 16.37
CA ARG A 906 56.44 -12.87 17.20
C ARG A 906 56.18 -12.75 18.72
N SER A 907 55.63 -13.74 19.42
CA SER A 907 54.92 -14.97 19.03
C SER A 907 54.35 -15.66 20.28
N GLU A 908 53.44 -16.61 20.04
CA GLU A 908 53.35 -17.89 20.78
C GLU A 908 52.70 -18.02 22.17
N ASN A 909 52.03 -19.18 22.32
CA ASN A 909 51.73 -19.94 23.54
C ASN A 909 50.70 -19.35 24.53
N ALA A 910 49.74 -20.13 25.08
CA ALA A 910 49.28 -21.50 24.85
C ALA A 910 47.80 -21.60 25.34
N GLN A 911 46.98 -22.67 25.25
CA GLN A 911 47.26 -24.10 25.27
C GLN A 911 46.01 -24.92 24.81
N ARG A 912 46.16 -25.76 23.78
CA ARG A 912 45.93 -27.24 23.75
C ARG A 912 44.54 -27.86 24.02
N PHE A 913 44.03 -28.58 23.01
CA PHE A 913 43.76 -30.04 23.00
C PHE A 913 43.55 -30.48 21.52
N THR A 914 44.48 -31.14 20.81
CA THR A 914 44.71 -32.60 20.66
C THR A 914 43.44 -33.45 20.47
N GLY A 915 43.28 -34.33 19.48
CA GLY A 915 44.07 -34.79 18.31
C GLY A 915 43.15 -35.71 17.45
N GLY A 916 43.50 -36.43 16.38
CA GLY A 916 44.65 -36.61 15.46
C GLY A 916 44.08 -37.28 14.18
N GLY A 917 44.76 -37.52 13.05
CA GLY A 917 46.18 -37.49 12.73
C GLY A 917 46.69 -38.90 12.40
N PHE A 918 46.89 -39.25 11.13
CA PHE A 918 47.91 -40.23 10.69
C PHE A 918 48.10 -40.29 9.17
N ASN A 919 49.36 -40.20 8.72
CA ASN A 919 49.88 -40.81 7.49
C ASN A 919 51.42 -40.75 7.54
N LEU A 920 52.15 -41.84 7.21
CA LEU A 920 53.54 -41.85 6.70
C LEU A 920 54.13 -43.27 6.52
N LYS A 921 54.21 -43.73 5.26
CA LYS A 921 55.38 -44.28 4.51
C LYS A 921 56.27 -45.44 5.09
N PRO A 922 57.13 -46.10 4.25
CA PRO A 922 57.36 -47.56 4.33
C PRO A 922 58.76 -48.02 4.77
N SER A 923 58.95 -49.32 5.06
CA SER A 923 60.00 -50.18 4.44
C SER A 923 60.08 -51.65 4.96
N VAL A 924 60.42 -52.56 4.03
CA VAL A 924 61.21 -53.82 4.18
C VAL A 924 60.61 -55.09 4.85
N LYS A 925 61.10 -56.24 4.34
CA LYS A 925 60.80 -57.68 4.60
C LYS A 925 61.37 -58.15 5.98
N THR A 926 61.19 -59.35 6.55
CA THR A 926 61.26 -60.76 6.05
C THR A 926 60.80 -61.76 7.14
N GLY A 927 60.46 -63.03 6.77
CA GLY A 927 60.36 -64.20 7.68
C GLY A 927 58.92 -64.66 7.98
N GLN A 928 58.46 -65.87 7.65
CA GLN A 928 58.80 -67.22 8.19
C GLN A 928 58.34 -67.41 9.66
N VAL A 929 57.75 -68.54 10.11
CA VAL A 929 57.35 -69.81 9.44
C VAL A 929 56.29 -70.57 10.30
N THR A 930 55.28 -71.14 9.62
CA THR A 930 54.40 -72.29 9.95
C THR A 930 53.91 -72.60 11.38
N ALA A 931 52.61 -72.87 11.49
CA ALA A 931 52.10 -74.25 11.64
C ALA A 931 50.89 -74.44 10.70
#